data_AF-A0A9W8JI96-F1
#
_entry.id   AF-A0A9W8JI96-F1
#
_cell.length_a   1.000
_cell.length_b   1.000
_cell.length_c   1.000
_cell.angle_alpha   90.00
_cell.angle_beta   90.00
_cell.angle_gamma   90.00
#
_symmetry.space_group_name_H-M   'P 1'
#
loop_
_entity.id
_entity.type
_entity.pdbx_description
1 polymer ?
#
loop_
_entity_poly.entity_id
_entity_poly.type
_entity_poly.pdbx_seq_one_letter_code
_entity_poly.pdbx_strand_id
1 'polypeptide(L)'
;MAARIHRTLSLSLRSTPAAFTRHGLRRPATAAFRFMSSGPQQYENIIVSRPEPNVVLVQLNRPKALNALSSPLFKELNQALFEADQDDTVGAMVLTGSEKAFAAGADIKEMKDKTFADVYKNKFLENWGEIARLRKPVIAAVSGFALGGGCELALMCDIILASPTAKFGQPEINLGVIPGGGGSQRLAGIVGKSRAMELILTGRTISAREAENWGMVSRVVGEGEGQVVKDAVAMATEIASKSQVAVQAGKEVVNAAYELTLAEGLRFERRIFHGLFATNDQKEGNLCEIFQSQAGVPDFKYQELYGDVVRVHGLFGEHRLMISDPKALQYIIHTSGYAFPKWPERTEISRVLMGRGLLWADGDIHKRQRKVMLPGFGESKSFVPIFRRVAAELTAQWTDILASSRDQTAVLNVASWLSRATMDSIGEAAFDYHFGALQNTDNEFMHAYFGLMSDTLGSPPTSAIFMQTFMPLWYLQLMSHFSRRRSLVHARHTAKLANAVAKELVETKAEALLQGKGNKDILSLLVKANASENNETRLTEEEIYAQMRTILLAGHETSATTLCWVLLELARHPEVQQRLRKEIRDTERAIRARGGSDFTASDLDNMSYLHAVIKESMRYHPALYQNYRQAARDDVIPLSKPIIGRNGEVMNELPIAKGTKIILSIAAYNRNKEIFGEDAHEYKPERWLDNKEKKGPTLGVYGNLLTFAGGVRTCIGWRFALYEVLALTVEIINNFELGLTPDIERLRREACLVMLPTLEGEQVKGENLPLTITLAARE
;
A
#
# COMPACT_ATOMS: atom_id res chain seq x y z
N MET A 1 57.80 -33.42 46.36
CA MET A 1 58.97 -32.64 45.87
C MET A 1 58.43 -31.33 45.27
N ALA A 2 58.69 -30.23 45.98
CA ALA A 2 58.51 -28.79 45.70
C ALA A 2 57.55 -28.24 44.60
N ALA A 3 56.45 -27.61 45.08
CA ALA A 3 56.06 -26.19 44.98
C ALA A 3 56.07 -25.36 43.66
N ARG A 4 54.90 -24.75 43.35
CA ARG A 4 54.65 -23.31 43.01
C ARG A 4 53.14 -23.10 42.71
N ILE A 5 52.32 -22.58 43.64
CA ILE A 5 51.95 -21.17 43.94
C ILE A 5 51.27 -20.41 42.78
N HIS A 6 49.93 -20.21 42.87
CA HIS A 6 49.23 -18.89 43.00
C HIS A 6 47.69 -19.09 42.98
N ARG A 7 47.04 -19.00 44.15
CA ARG A 7 46.20 -17.87 44.65
C ARG A 7 44.89 -17.61 43.89
N THR A 8 43.85 -18.26 44.39
CA THR A 8 42.42 -17.87 44.32
C THR A 8 42.16 -16.72 45.29
N LEU A 9 41.46 -15.67 44.84
CA LEU A 9 40.90 -14.62 45.69
C LEU A 9 39.37 -14.66 45.58
N SER A 10 38.73 -15.10 46.66
CA SER A 10 37.32 -14.89 46.95
C SER A 10 37.14 -13.50 47.56
N LEU A 11 36.14 -12.76 47.10
CA LEU A 11 35.62 -11.59 47.82
C LEU A 11 34.09 -11.62 47.72
N SER A 12 33.47 -11.90 48.86
CA SER A 12 32.03 -11.74 49.07
C SER A 12 31.70 -10.26 49.16
N LEU A 13 30.68 -9.81 48.42
CA LEU A 13 29.93 -8.61 48.78
C LEU A 13 28.45 -8.88 48.58
N ARG A 14 27.74 -8.95 49.71
CA ARG A 14 26.29 -8.82 49.81
C ARG A 14 25.90 -7.48 49.16
N SER A 15 24.93 -7.50 48.26
CA SER A 15 24.19 -6.30 47.87
C SER A 15 22.69 -6.56 48.03
N THR A 16 22.09 -5.70 48.84
CA THR A 16 20.65 -5.49 49.02
C THR A 16 20.01 -5.01 47.71
N PRO A 17 18.73 -5.32 47.44
CA PRO A 17 18.06 -4.78 46.26
C PRO A 17 17.67 -3.33 46.55
N ALA A 18 18.44 -2.38 46.03
CA ALA A 18 18.02 -0.99 45.96
C ALA A 18 16.91 -0.88 44.90
N ALA A 19 15.74 -0.41 45.34
CA ALA A 19 14.60 -0.11 44.50
C ALA A 19 14.98 0.96 43.46
N PHE A 20 15.18 0.55 42.21
CA PHE A 20 15.13 1.46 41.07
C PHE A 20 13.67 1.79 40.80
N THR A 21 13.22 2.90 41.37
CA THR A 21 12.01 3.60 40.95
C THR A 21 12.16 3.98 39.47
N ARG A 22 11.53 3.21 38.59
CA ARG A 22 11.29 3.63 37.20
C ARG A 22 10.44 4.89 37.25
N HIS A 23 11.07 6.05 37.09
CA HIS A 23 10.36 7.26 36.68
C HIS A 23 9.56 6.93 35.42
N GLY A 24 8.24 7.05 35.54
CA GLY A 24 7.32 6.89 34.44
C GLY A 24 7.69 7.89 33.34
N LEU A 25 8.04 7.37 32.17
CA LEU A 25 7.97 8.13 30.93
C LEU A 25 6.50 8.47 30.71
N ARG A 26 6.08 9.62 31.26
CA ARG A 26 4.88 10.32 30.82
C ARG A 26 5.04 10.54 29.32
N ARG A 27 4.26 9.81 28.52
CA ARG A 27 3.93 10.22 27.15
C ARG A 27 3.52 11.70 27.21
N PRO A 28 4.04 12.59 26.36
CA PRO A 28 3.52 13.93 26.33
C PRO A 28 2.04 13.81 25.97
N ALA A 29 1.18 14.43 26.80
CA ALA A 29 -0.22 14.58 26.47
C ALA A 29 -0.29 15.21 25.08
N THR A 30 -1.00 14.55 24.17
CA THR A 30 -1.49 15.14 22.93
C THR A 30 -2.34 16.35 23.29
N ALA A 31 -1.68 17.50 23.45
CA ALA A 31 -2.35 18.77 23.33
C ALA A 31 -2.93 18.76 21.92
N ALA A 32 -4.26 18.66 21.84
CA ALA A 32 -4.98 18.96 20.63
C ALA A 32 -4.57 20.37 20.21
N PHE A 33 -3.62 20.45 19.27
CA PHE A 33 -3.45 21.66 18.48
C PHE A 33 -4.77 21.82 17.76
N ARG A 34 -5.63 22.68 18.31
CA ARG A 34 -6.66 23.36 17.52
C ARG A 34 -5.91 23.88 16.31
N PHE A 35 -6.19 23.31 15.13
CA PHE A 35 -5.94 23.99 13.87
C PHE A 35 -6.76 25.27 13.93
N MET A 36 -6.18 26.32 14.49
CA MET A 36 -6.55 27.67 14.11
C MET A 36 -6.14 27.73 12.64
N SER A 37 -7.13 27.75 11.76
CA SER A 37 -6.91 28.12 10.37
C SER A 37 -6.28 29.51 10.38
N SER A 38 -4.95 29.58 10.29
CA SER A 38 -4.30 30.80 9.86
C SER A 38 -4.76 31.01 8.42
N GLY A 39 -5.58 32.04 8.21
CA GLY A 39 -5.78 32.55 6.85
C GLY A 39 -4.44 32.84 6.20
N PRO A 40 -4.36 32.93 4.85
CA PRO A 40 -3.11 33.18 4.16
C PRO A 40 -2.44 34.43 4.75
N GLN A 41 -1.26 34.25 5.34
CA GLN A 41 -0.48 35.36 5.86
C GLN A 41 -0.08 36.21 4.66
N GLN A 42 -0.66 37.41 4.58
CA GLN A 42 -0.50 38.26 3.41
C GLN A 42 0.85 38.99 3.51
N TYR A 43 1.81 38.56 2.69
CA TYR A 43 3.08 39.26 2.52
C TYR A 43 2.91 40.51 1.64
N GLU A 44 3.69 41.55 1.91
CA GLU A 44 3.61 42.82 1.16
C GLU A 44 4.62 42.84 0.00
N ASN A 45 5.82 42.31 0.22
CA ASN A 45 6.98 42.43 -0.66
C ASN A 45 7.29 41.15 -1.44
N ILE A 46 6.60 40.04 -1.16
CA ILE A 46 6.70 38.76 -1.88
C ILE A 46 5.32 38.16 -2.16
N ILE A 47 5.25 37.26 -3.12
CA ILE A 47 4.08 36.43 -3.41
C ILE A 47 4.50 34.96 -3.22
N VAL A 48 3.78 34.22 -2.39
CA VAL A 48 4.02 32.80 -2.14
C VAL A 48 2.89 31.98 -2.73
N SER A 49 3.22 30.93 -3.47
CA SER A 49 2.27 30.02 -4.09
C SER A 49 2.78 28.58 -4.09
N ARG A 50 1.87 27.62 -4.32
CA ARG A 50 2.19 26.20 -4.50
C ARG A 50 1.75 25.76 -5.89
N PRO A 51 2.63 25.82 -6.89
CA PRO A 51 2.30 25.36 -8.23
C PRO A 51 2.12 23.82 -8.29
N GLU A 52 2.74 23.09 -7.36
CA GLU A 52 2.59 21.65 -7.16
C GLU A 52 2.48 21.34 -5.66
N PRO A 53 1.88 20.21 -5.24
CA PRO A 53 1.65 19.91 -3.82
C PRO A 53 2.92 19.95 -2.94
N ASN A 54 4.05 19.55 -3.53
CA ASN A 54 5.35 19.40 -2.87
C ASN A 54 6.38 20.48 -3.25
N VAL A 55 5.97 21.55 -3.94
CA VAL A 55 6.85 22.65 -4.36
C VAL A 55 6.28 23.98 -3.91
N VAL A 56 7.14 24.82 -3.31
CA VAL A 56 6.79 26.21 -2.97
C VAL A 56 7.49 27.16 -3.94
N LEU A 57 6.73 28.08 -4.53
CA LEU A 57 7.22 29.16 -5.36
C LEU A 57 7.12 30.49 -4.62
N VAL A 58 8.24 31.17 -4.44
CA VAL A 58 8.33 32.52 -3.88
C VAL A 58 8.74 33.48 -4.99
N GLN A 59 7.90 34.49 -5.24
CA GLN A 59 8.15 35.54 -6.22
C GLN A 59 8.38 36.88 -5.50
N LEU A 60 9.49 37.56 -5.81
CA LEU A 60 9.73 38.92 -5.33
C LEU A 60 8.74 39.92 -5.94
N ASN A 61 8.14 40.76 -5.11
CA ASN A 61 7.02 41.62 -5.47
C ASN A 61 7.24 43.10 -5.08
N ARG A 62 8.27 43.72 -5.67
CA ARG A 62 8.47 45.19 -5.67
C ARG A 62 8.69 45.70 -7.10
N PRO A 63 7.74 45.48 -8.04
CA PRO A 63 7.95 45.72 -9.47
C PRO A 63 8.27 47.18 -9.82
N LYS A 64 7.72 48.15 -9.07
CA LYS A 64 8.00 49.58 -9.26
C LYS A 64 9.47 49.96 -8.98
N ALA A 65 10.16 49.15 -8.17
CA ALA A 65 11.57 49.32 -7.80
C ALA A 65 12.46 48.23 -8.42
N LEU A 66 11.99 47.53 -9.46
CA LEU A 66 12.70 46.40 -10.09
C LEU A 66 13.18 45.36 -9.07
N ASN A 67 12.33 45.07 -8.07
CA ASN A 67 12.64 44.15 -6.98
C ASN A 67 13.92 44.50 -6.19
N ALA A 68 14.18 45.80 -6.00
CA ALA A 68 15.24 46.25 -5.12
C ALA A 68 15.10 45.60 -3.72
N LEU A 69 16.21 45.10 -3.19
CA LEU A 69 16.24 44.32 -1.96
C LEU A 69 16.36 45.24 -0.75
N SER A 70 15.32 45.24 0.09
CA SER A 70 15.25 46.01 1.33
C SER A 70 15.17 45.10 2.56
N SER A 71 15.47 45.63 3.73
CA SER A 71 15.37 44.88 5.00
C SER A 71 13.98 44.24 5.21
N PRO A 72 12.84 44.91 4.94
CA PRO A 72 11.52 44.28 5.03
C PRO A 72 11.32 43.10 4.06
N LEU A 73 11.75 43.24 2.81
CA LEU A 73 11.64 42.18 1.80
C LEU A 73 12.43 40.94 2.24
N PHE A 74 13.67 41.11 2.71
CA PHE A 74 14.47 39.97 3.19
C PHE A 74 13.88 39.30 4.42
N LYS A 75 13.26 40.06 5.32
CA LYS A 75 12.55 39.50 6.47
C LYS A 75 11.39 38.60 6.03
N GLU A 76 10.57 39.06 5.09
CA GLU A 76 9.47 38.25 4.54
C GLU A 76 9.98 37.03 3.76
N LEU A 77 11.02 37.21 2.95
CA LEU A 77 11.63 36.15 2.15
C LEU A 77 12.22 35.03 3.04
N ASN A 78 13.01 35.38 4.05
CA ASN A 78 13.60 34.41 4.97
C ASN A 78 12.51 33.66 5.75
N GLN A 79 11.46 34.37 6.18
CA GLN A 79 10.33 33.75 6.87
C GLN A 79 9.63 32.71 5.98
N ALA A 80 9.26 33.08 4.76
CA ALA A 80 8.57 32.19 3.83
C ALA A 80 9.41 30.95 3.46
N LEU A 81 10.70 31.13 3.20
CA LEU A 81 11.60 30.02 2.86
C LEU A 81 11.88 29.12 4.08
N PHE A 82 12.00 29.68 5.28
CA PHE A 82 12.16 28.89 6.50
C PHE A 82 10.91 28.05 6.81
N GLU A 83 9.71 28.62 6.65
CA GLU A 83 8.45 27.87 6.77
C GLU A 83 8.38 26.70 5.78
N ALA A 84 8.77 26.93 4.52
CA ALA A 84 8.86 25.88 3.51
C ALA A 84 9.91 24.81 3.84
N ASP A 85 11.05 25.18 4.45
CA ASP A 85 12.07 24.22 4.91
C ASP A 85 11.58 23.33 6.07
N GLN A 86 10.68 23.83 6.92
CA GLN A 86 10.10 23.08 8.04
C GLN A 86 8.86 22.24 7.68
N ASP A 87 8.20 22.52 6.56
CA ASP A 87 7.00 21.79 6.14
C ASP A 87 7.33 20.44 5.47
N ASP A 88 7.07 19.32 6.14
CA ASP A 88 7.34 17.96 5.63
C ASP A 88 6.67 17.64 4.28
N THR A 89 5.65 18.39 3.87
CA THR A 89 5.00 18.23 2.55
C THR A 89 5.79 18.83 1.39
N VAL A 90 6.69 19.78 1.68
CA VAL A 90 7.50 20.48 0.68
C VAL A 90 8.83 19.77 0.49
N GLY A 91 9.20 19.47 -0.76
CA GLY A 91 10.46 18.82 -1.11
C GLY A 91 11.50 19.69 -1.80
N ALA A 92 11.08 20.81 -2.40
CA ALA A 92 11.96 21.79 -3.03
C ALA A 92 11.28 23.16 -3.14
N MET A 93 12.07 24.21 -3.30
CA MET A 93 11.62 25.59 -3.40
C MET A 93 12.10 26.25 -4.70
N VAL A 94 11.30 27.16 -5.24
CA VAL A 94 11.67 28.01 -6.38
C VAL A 94 11.59 29.48 -5.97
N LEU A 95 12.64 30.24 -6.26
CA LEU A 95 12.70 31.69 -6.07
C LEU A 95 12.75 32.39 -7.42
N THR A 96 11.88 33.37 -7.63
CA THR A 96 11.86 34.15 -8.88
C THR A 96 11.53 35.62 -8.63
N GLY A 97 11.62 36.44 -9.68
CA GLY A 97 11.16 37.82 -9.68
C GLY A 97 10.21 38.08 -10.84
N SER A 98 10.24 39.29 -11.38
CA SER A 98 9.46 39.66 -12.56
C SER A 98 10.24 39.39 -13.86
N GLU A 99 9.54 39.41 -14.99
CA GLU A 99 10.17 39.28 -16.32
C GLU A 99 11.24 40.37 -16.59
N LYS A 100 11.02 41.58 -16.07
CA LYS A 100 11.96 42.70 -16.24
C LYS A 100 13.15 42.62 -15.31
N ALA A 101 12.96 42.05 -14.12
CA ALA A 101 14.00 41.95 -13.10
C ALA A 101 13.68 40.85 -12.10
N PHE A 102 14.64 39.93 -11.93
CA PHE A 102 14.75 39.11 -10.75
C PHE A 102 14.91 40.01 -9.53
N ALA A 103 16.01 40.78 -9.48
CA ALA A 103 16.26 41.86 -8.53
C ALA A 103 17.38 42.79 -9.03
N ALA A 104 17.15 44.10 -9.01
CA ALA A 104 18.10 45.10 -9.50
C ALA A 104 19.21 45.51 -8.50
N GLY A 105 19.27 44.88 -7.32
CA GLY A 105 20.28 45.14 -6.28
C GLY A 105 19.68 45.59 -4.96
N ALA A 106 20.53 46.05 -4.04
CA ALA A 106 20.09 46.58 -2.75
C ALA A 106 19.33 47.92 -2.91
N ASP A 107 18.38 48.20 -2.03
CA ASP A 107 17.60 49.43 -2.05
C ASP A 107 18.48 50.64 -1.67
N ILE A 108 18.91 51.42 -2.66
CA ILE A 108 19.79 52.58 -2.49
C ILE A 108 19.18 53.60 -1.52
N LYS A 109 17.85 53.72 -1.46
CA LYS A 109 17.17 54.64 -0.52
C LYS A 109 17.40 54.22 0.92
N GLU A 110 17.57 52.92 1.16
CA GLU A 110 17.89 52.41 2.49
C GLU A 110 19.38 52.59 2.85
N MET A 111 20.26 52.72 1.86
CA MET A 111 21.71 52.77 2.08
C MET A 111 22.29 54.18 2.17
N LYS A 112 21.68 55.16 1.48
CA LYS A 112 22.28 56.49 1.22
C LYS A 112 22.78 57.21 2.48
N ASP A 113 22.05 57.15 3.58
CA ASP A 113 22.32 57.95 4.77
C ASP A 113 22.97 57.14 5.92
N LYS A 114 23.36 55.88 5.66
CA LYS A 114 23.95 55.01 6.69
C LYS A 114 25.45 55.29 6.87
N THR A 115 25.91 55.37 8.12
CA THR A 115 27.35 55.46 8.43
C THR A 115 27.97 54.09 8.71
N PHE A 116 29.31 53.99 8.66
CA PHE A 116 30.02 52.77 9.07
C PHE A 116 29.61 52.29 10.47
N ALA A 117 29.50 53.22 11.44
CA ALA A 117 29.12 52.89 12.81
C ALA A 117 27.69 52.30 12.88
N ASP A 118 26.76 52.83 12.09
CA ASP A 118 25.37 52.35 12.04
C ASP A 118 25.29 50.96 11.44
N VAL A 119 25.96 50.71 10.30
CA VAL A 119 25.92 49.39 9.65
C VAL A 119 26.65 48.33 10.46
N TYR A 120 27.78 48.69 11.10
CA TYR A 120 28.58 47.78 11.91
C TYR A 120 27.84 47.37 13.19
N LYS A 121 27.23 48.34 13.91
CA LYS A 121 26.48 48.04 15.15
C LYS A 121 25.19 47.26 14.89
N ASN A 122 24.49 47.58 13.80
CA ASN A 122 23.19 46.97 13.48
C ASN A 122 23.29 45.75 12.57
N LYS A 123 24.50 45.22 12.34
CA LYS A 123 24.72 43.97 11.60
C LYS A 123 24.05 43.98 10.21
N PHE A 124 24.13 45.12 9.51
CA PHE A 124 23.52 45.28 8.20
C PHE A 124 24.03 44.18 7.24
N LEU A 125 23.11 43.54 6.51
CA LEU A 125 23.32 42.38 5.62
C LEU A 125 23.55 41.01 6.29
N GLU A 126 23.68 40.89 7.61
CA GLU A 126 23.97 39.58 8.26
C GLU A 126 22.85 38.54 8.01
N ASN A 127 21.58 38.97 8.03
CA ASN A 127 20.42 38.09 7.81
C ASN A 127 20.25 37.66 6.34
N TRP A 128 21.01 38.23 5.39
CA TRP A 128 20.87 37.86 3.98
C TRP A 128 21.40 36.45 3.70
N GLY A 129 22.34 35.96 4.52
CA GLY A 129 22.94 34.63 4.36
C GLY A 129 22.10 33.45 4.83
N GLU A 130 20.91 33.67 5.41
CA GLU A 130 20.10 32.59 5.99
C GLU A 130 19.60 31.57 4.95
N ILE A 131 19.37 32.02 3.71
CA ILE A 131 18.91 31.16 2.60
C ILE A 131 19.91 30.02 2.32
N ALA A 132 21.21 30.30 2.45
CA ALA A 132 22.26 29.31 2.24
C ALA A 132 22.30 28.20 3.32
N ARG A 133 21.56 28.37 4.43
CA ARG A 133 21.47 27.39 5.53
C ARG A 133 20.25 26.48 5.44
N LEU A 134 19.36 26.70 4.48
CA LEU A 134 18.17 25.86 4.29
C LEU A 134 18.60 24.45 3.90
N ARG A 135 17.89 23.43 4.40
CA ARG A 135 18.22 22.02 4.16
C ARG A 135 17.63 21.52 2.85
N LYS A 136 16.46 22.03 2.46
CA LYS A 136 15.82 21.69 1.19
C LYS A 136 16.40 22.52 0.03
N PRO A 137 16.40 21.99 -1.21
CA PRO A 137 16.95 22.71 -2.35
C PRO A 137 16.14 23.95 -2.74
N VAL A 138 16.83 25.03 -3.12
CA VAL A 138 16.27 26.28 -3.64
C VAL A 138 16.78 26.52 -5.05
N ILE A 139 15.86 26.65 -6.00
CA ILE A 139 16.15 26.93 -7.41
C ILE A 139 15.83 28.39 -7.71
N ALA A 140 16.81 29.18 -8.17
CA ALA A 140 16.59 30.51 -8.71
C ALA A 140 16.15 30.43 -10.17
N ALA A 141 14.95 30.93 -10.48
CA ALA A 141 14.44 31.12 -11.83
C ALA A 141 14.59 32.60 -12.21
N VAL A 142 15.64 32.93 -12.99
CA VAL A 142 16.08 34.31 -13.24
C VAL A 142 15.65 34.79 -14.63
N SER A 143 14.90 35.89 -14.66
CA SER A 143 14.61 36.68 -15.85
C SER A 143 15.03 38.14 -15.64
N GLY A 144 15.36 38.83 -16.75
CA GLY A 144 15.76 40.24 -16.70
C GLY A 144 16.97 40.51 -15.79
N PHE A 145 16.96 41.65 -15.10
CA PHE A 145 18.10 42.07 -14.28
C PHE A 145 18.23 41.28 -12.96
N ALA A 146 19.41 40.69 -12.74
CA ALA A 146 19.90 40.17 -11.47
C ALA A 146 21.25 40.85 -11.16
N LEU A 147 21.19 42.05 -10.57
CA LEU A 147 22.35 42.93 -10.40
C LEU A 147 22.67 43.14 -8.93
N GLY A 148 23.95 43.24 -8.61
CA GLY A 148 24.44 43.50 -7.26
C GLY A 148 23.86 42.53 -6.25
N GLY A 149 23.24 43.04 -5.18
CA GLY A 149 22.48 42.21 -4.22
C GLY A 149 21.50 41.20 -4.83
N GLY A 150 20.90 41.48 -6.00
CA GLY A 150 20.05 40.51 -6.71
C GLY A 150 20.83 39.37 -7.35
N CYS A 151 22.03 39.65 -7.86
CA CYS A 151 22.99 38.64 -8.29
C CYS A 151 23.47 37.80 -7.09
N GLU A 152 23.76 38.44 -5.97
CA GLU A 152 24.18 37.78 -4.72
C GLU A 152 23.08 36.83 -4.19
N LEU A 153 21.81 37.24 -4.24
CA LEU A 153 20.68 36.40 -3.87
C LEU A 153 20.55 35.16 -4.77
N ALA A 154 20.72 35.31 -6.08
CA ALA A 154 20.72 34.17 -7.00
C ALA A 154 21.88 33.20 -6.68
N LEU A 155 23.07 33.73 -6.38
CA LEU A 155 24.26 32.95 -6.00
C LEU A 155 24.13 32.23 -4.64
N MET A 156 23.15 32.58 -3.80
CA MET A 156 22.85 31.84 -2.57
C MET A 156 21.93 30.64 -2.79
N CYS A 157 21.23 30.58 -3.92
CA CYS A 157 20.41 29.44 -4.30
C CYS A 157 21.31 28.28 -4.77
N ASP A 158 20.81 27.04 -4.64
CA ASP A 158 21.60 25.84 -4.98
C ASP A 158 21.74 25.66 -6.50
N ILE A 159 20.73 26.09 -7.26
CA ILE A 159 20.66 25.95 -8.72
C ILE A 159 20.14 27.27 -9.31
N ILE A 160 20.79 27.75 -10.38
CA ILE A 160 20.32 28.90 -11.15
C ILE A 160 19.90 28.44 -12.55
N LEU A 161 18.63 28.65 -12.89
CA LEU A 161 18.10 28.59 -14.25
C LEU A 161 17.86 30.00 -14.74
N ALA A 162 18.28 30.31 -15.97
CA ALA A 162 18.13 31.64 -16.54
C ALA A 162 17.30 31.62 -17.82
N SER A 163 16.45 32.63 -18.01
CA SER A 163 15.88 32.91 -19.32
C SER A 163 16.93 33.59 -20.22
N PRO A 164 16.77 33.56 -21.55
CA PRO A 164 17.67 34.26 -22.47
C PRO A 164 17.78 35.77 -22.23
N THR A 165 16.78 36.36 -21.55
CA THR A 165 16.72 37.79 -21.22
C THR A 165 17.54 38.17 -19.98
N ALA A 166 18.00 37.18 -19.21
CA ALA A 166 18.65 37.44 -17.93
C ALA A 166 20.00 38.14 -18.12
N LYS A 167 20.27 39.12 -17.24
CA LYS A 167 21.53 39.86 -17.16
C LYS A 167 22.05 39.85 -15.73
N PHE A 168 23.30 39.41 -15.57
CA PHE A 168 23.97 39.30 -14.28
C PHE A 168 25.10 40.34 -14.17
N GLY A 169 25.41 40.80 -12.96
CA GLY A 169 26.54 41.71 -12.74
C GLY A 169 26.67 42.17 -11.29
N GLN A 170 27.83 42.76 -10.97
CA GLN A 170 28.17 43.32 -9.65
C GLN A 170 28.54 44.81 -9.79
N PRO A 171 27.57 45.71 -10.07
CA PRO A 171 27.83 47.11 -10.40
C PRO A 171 28.13 48.02 -9.18
N GLU A 172 28.24 47.47 -7.98
CA GLU A 172 28.47 48.19 -6.71
C GLU A 172 29.63 49.18 -6.74
N ILE A 173 30.67 48.89 -7.52
CA ILE A 173 31.84 49.77 -7.64
C ILE A 173 31.46 51.16 -8.15
N ASN A 174 30.42 51.26 -8.98
CA ASN A 174 29.90 52.53 -9.49
C ASN A 174 29.21 53.37 -8.40
N LEU A 175 28.83 52.73 -7.28
CA LEU A 175 28.29 53.38 -6.09
C LEU A 175 29.36 53.63 -5.02
N GLY A 176 30.63 53.34 -5.31
CA GLY A 176 31.74 53.50 -4.37
C GLY A 176 31.79 52.44 -3.27
N VAL A 177 31.10 51.31 -3.46
CA VAL A 177 31.07 50.18 -2.52
C VAL A 177 31.41 48.86 -3.23
N ILE A 178 31.55 47.78 -2.47
CA ILE A 178 31.78 46.44 -3.01
C ILE A 178 30.56 45.54 -2.75
N PRO A 179 30.42 44.40 -3.46
CA PRO A 179 29.42 43.40 -3.13
C PRO A 179 29.59 42.91 -1.68
N GLY A 180 28.54 43.07 -0.88
CA GLY A 180 28.54 42.82 0.57
C GLY A 180 27.70 41.62 1.02
N GLY A 181 26.79 41.12 0.17
CA GLY A 181 26.00 39.90 0.40
C GLY A 181 26.75 38.59 0.08
N GLY A 182 28.04 38.68 -0.25
CA GLY A 182 28.91 37.53 -0.53
C GLY A 182 29.19 37.29 -2.02
N GLY A 183 28.83 38.23 -2.88
CA GLY A 183 29.16 38.25 -4.30
C GLY A 183 30.65 38.27 -4.57
N SER A 184 31.45 38.95 -3.74
CA SER A 184 32.91 38.95 -3.86
C SER A 184 33.55 37.59 -3.56
N GLN A 185 32.90 36.76 -2.72
CA GLN A 185 33.41 35.47 -2.28
C GLN A 185 32.86 34.32 -3.15
N ARG A 186 31.53 34.22 -3.29
CA ARG A 186 30.88 33.13 -4.04
C ARG A 186 31.21 33.19 -5.54
N LEU A 187 31.17 34.39 -6.14
CA LEU A 187 31.46 34.55 -7.56
C LEU A 187 32.91 34.15 -7.87
N ALA A 188 33.86 34.52 -7.02
CA ALA A 188 35.26 34.14 -7.19
C ALA A 188 35.46 32.62 -7.10
N GLY A 189 34.72 31.94 -6.22
CA GLY A 189 34.71 30.47 -6.12
C GLY A 189 34.11 29.79 -7.35
N ILE A 190 33.09 30.39 -7.98
CA ILE A 190 32.35 29.80 -9.10
C ILE A 190 33.03 30.04 -10.45
N VAL A 191 33.32 31.29 -10.80
CA VAL A 191 33.84 31.66 -12.14
C VAL A 191 35.36 31.88 -12.17
N GLY A 192 36.01 31.75 -11.01
CA GLY A 192 37.44 32.01 -10.84
C GLY A 192 37.78 33.49 -10.67
N LYS A 193 38.96 33.73 -10.10
CA LYS A 193 39.44 35.08 -9.70
C LYS A 193 39.35 36.12 -10.82
N SER A 194 39.84 35.80 -12.02
CA SER A 194 39.98 36.81 -13.08
C SER A 194 38.63 37.34 -13.57
N ARG A 195 37.67 36.44 -13.80
CA ARG A 195 36.31 36.80 -14.24
C ARG A 195 35.54 37.53 -13.15
N ALA A 196 35.67 37.09 -11.89
CA ALA A 196 35.06 37.79 -10.77
C ALA A 196 35.61 39.21 -10.63
N MET A 197 36.93 39.41 -10.73
CA MET A 197 37.55 40.74 -10.71
C MET A 197 37.08 41.62 -11.87
N GLU A 198 36.96 41.06 -13.08
CA GLU A 198 36.44 41.78 -14.23
C GLU A 198 35.02 42.32 -13.95
N LEU A 199 34.10 41.48 -13.46
CA LEU A 199 32.74 41.91 -13.15
C LEU A 199 32.67 42.94 -12.01
N ILE A 200 33.43 42.71 -10.95
CA ILE A 200 33.38 43.55 -9.73
C ILE A 200 34.06 44.90 -9.96
N LEU A 201 35.22 44.94 -10.63
CA LEU A 201 36.00 46.17 -10.78
C LEU A 201 35.54 47.04 -11.95
N THR A 202 34.93 46.45 -12.98
CA THR A 202 34.35 47.23 -14.10
C THR A 202 32.88 47.56 -13.88
N GLY A 203 32.19 46.81 -13.03
CA GLY A 203 30.75 46.89 -12.85
C GLY A 203 29.94 46.48 -14.09
N ARG A 204 30.56 45.81 -15.08
CA ARG A 204 29.87 45.40 -16.31
C ARG A 204 28.86 44.28 -16.06
N THR A 205 27.87 44.19 -16.94
CA THR A 205 26.90 43.09 -16.95
C THR A 205 27.28 42.01 -17.96
N ILE A 206 26.91 40.76 -17.68
CA ILE A 206 27.02 39.60 -18.58
C ILE A 206 25.64 39.08 -18.98
N SER A 207 25.58 38.43 -20.14
CA SER A 207 24.38 37.75 -20.62
C SER A 207 24.16 36.40 -19.92
N ALA A 208 22.94 35.87 -19.96
CA ALA A 208 22.61 34.53 -19.48
C ALA A 208 23.53 33.43 -20.07
N ARG A 209 23.83 33.51 -21.38
CA ARG A 209 24.72 32.55 -22.06
C ARG A 209 26.17 32.66 -21.62
N GLU A 210 26.66 33.88 -21.38
CA GLU A 210 28.01 34.07 -20.86
C GLU A 210 28.10 33.52 -19.42
N ALA A 211 27.08 33.75 -18.60
CA ALA A 211 27.00 33.20 -17.25
C ALA A 211 26.93 31.65 -17.23
N GLU A 212 26.19 31.04 -18.16
CA GLU A 212 26.17 29.58 -18.37
C GLU A 212 27.54 29.05 -18.78
N ASN A 213 28.19 29.66 -19.78
CA ASN A 213 29.53 29.30 -20.23
C ASN A 213 30.60 29.41 -19.14
N TRP A 214 30.35 30.26 -18.13
CA TRP A 214 31.26 30.45 -17.01
C TRP A 214 30.96 29.53 -15.82
N GLY A 215 29.90 28.73 -15.89
CA GLY A 215 29.49 27.82 -14.81
C GLY A 215 28.71 28.50 -13.68
N MET A 216 28.31 29.77 -13.86
CA MET A 216 27.49 30.49 -12.89
C MET A 216 26.00 30.10 -12.98
N VAL A 217 25.52 29.85 -14.20
CA VAL A 217 24.15 29.39 -14.47
C VAL A 217 24.20 27.93 -14.89
N SER A 218 23.31 27.09 -14.34
CA SER A 218 23.27 25.66 -14.66
C SER A 218 22.84 25.41 -16.11
N ARG A 219 21.80 26.12 -16.57
CA ARG A 219 21.42 26.17 -17.99
C ARG A 219 20.55 27.39 -18.32
N VAL A 220 20.62 27.83 -19.58
CA VAL A 220 19.66 28.78 -20.16
C VAL A 220 18.49 28.00 -20.76
N VAL A 221 17.26 28.34 -20.35
CA VAL A 221 16.03 27.65 -20.80
C VAL A 221 15.53 28.17 -22.16
N GLY A 222 14.51 27.53 -22.72
CA GLY A 222 13.85 27.96 -23.95
C GLY A 222 13.24 29.38 -23.87
N GLU A 223 13.03 30.00 -25.03
CA GLU A 223 12.38 31.31 -25.13
C GLU A 223 10.89 31.24 -24.76
N GLY A 224 10.39 32.29 -24.10
CA GLY A 224 8.98 32.40 -23.70
C GLY A 224 8.82 33.03 -22.32
N GLU A 225 7.81 33.90 -22.17
CA GLU A 225 7.46 34.52 -20.89
C GLU A 225 7.08 33.44 -19.85
N GLY A 226 7.63 33.54 -18.64
CA GLY A 226 7.43 32.57 -17.57
C GLY A 226 8.04 31.18 -17.81
N GLN A 227 8.71 30.92 -18.94
CA GLN A 227 9.24 29.60 -19.27
C GLN A 227 10.30 29.13 -18.25
N VAL A 228 11.16 30.03 -17.78
CA VAL A 228 12.18 29.71 -16.76
C VAL A 228 11.55 29.27 -15.44
N VAL A 229 10.40 29.85 -15.07
CA VAL A 229 9.67 29.47 -13.85
C VAL A 229 9.05 28.08 -14.03
N LYS A 230 8.45 27.79 -15.19
CA LYS A 230 7.91 26.45 -15.50
C LYS A 230 8.99 25.37 -15.42
N ASP A 231 10.15 25.62 -16.03
CA ASP A 231 11.27 24.68 -16.02
C ASP A 231 11.86 24.49 -14.61
N ALA A 232 11.93 25.57 -13.82
CA ALA A 232 12.36 25.51 -12.42
C ALA A 232 11.38 24.73 -11.55
N VAL A 233 10.07 24.93 -11.74
CA VAL A 233 9.03 24.15 -11.05
C VAL A 233 9.12 22.68 -11.45
N ALA A 234 9.26 22.36 -12.74
CA ALA A 234 9.42 20.97 -13.19
C ALA A 234 10.64 20.29 -12.55
N MET A 235 11.78 21.00 -12.47
CA MET A 235 12.98 20.51 -11.80
C MET A 235 12.76 20.33 -10.29
N ALA A 236 12.10 21.30 -9.63
CA ALA A 236 11.76 21.21 -8.21
C ALA A 236 10.84 20.02 -7.93
N THR A 237 9.85 19.77 -8.79
CA THR A 237 8.94 18.62 -8.68
C THR A 237 9.68 17.30 -8.82
N GLU A 238 10.64 17.21 -9.75
CA GLU A 238 11.47 16.02 -9.88
C GLU A 238 12.30 15.78 -8.62
N ILE A 239 12.98 16.80 -8.10
CA ILE A 239 13.76 16.71 -6.86
C ILE A 239 12.86 16.30 -5.69
N ALA A 240 11.69 16.93 -5.56
CA ALA A 240 10.74 16.68 -4.49
C ALA A 240 10.13 15.27 -4.54
N SER A 241 10.20 14.59 -5.70
CA SER A 241 9.76 13.19 -5.85
C SER A 241 10.76 12.15 -5.33
N LYS A 242 11.99 12.56 -4.98
CA LYS A 242 13.03 11.67 -4.46
C LYS A 242 12.97 11.57 -2.93
N SER A 243 13.81 10.70 -2.35
CA SER A 243 14.00 10.61 -0.89
C SER A 243 14.45 11.96 -0.34
N GLN A 244 13.65 12.56 0.53
CA GLN A 244 13.94 13.87 1.12
C GLN A 244 15.24 13.85 1.93
N VAL A 245 15.47 12.77 2.67
CA VAL A 245 16.70 12.58 3.44
C VAL A 245 17.90 12.49 2.50
N ALA A 246 17.79 11.76 1.39
CA ALA A 246 18.89 11.65 0.43
C ALA A 246 19.16 12.97 -0.32
N VAL A 247 18.11 13.73 -0.66
CA VAL A 247 18.23 15.04 -1.31
C VAL A 247 18.94 16.05 -0.39
N GLN A 248 18.51 16.14 0.88
CA GLN A 248 19.14 17.01 1.88
C GLN A 248 20.60 16.62 2.11
N ALA A 249 20.88 15.32 2.25
CA ALA A 249 22.24 14.80 2.39
C ALA A 249 23.12 15.11 1.16
N GLY A 250 22.57 14.99 -0.04
CA GLY A 250 23.27 15.33 -1.29
C GLY A 250 23.65 16.81 -1.34
N LYS A 251 22.71 17.71 -1.02
CA LYS A 251 22.95 19.14 -0.92
C LYS A 251 24.03 19.46 0.12
N GLU A 252 23.94 18.86 1.31
CA GLU A 252 24.89 19.08 2.40
C GLU A 252 26.32 18.69 2.01
N VAL A 253 26.50 17.53 1.37
CA VAL A 253 27.81 17.05 0.92
C VAL A 253 28.41 17.93 -0.18
N VAL A 254 27.61 18.35 -1.16
CA VAL A 254 28.07 19.23 -2.25
C VAL A 254 28.49 20.58 -1.69
N ASN A 255 27.70 21.18 -0.80
CA ASN A 255 28.03 22.47 -0.21
C ASN A 255 29.29 22.40 0.67
N ALA A 256 29.52 21.28 1.37
CA ALA A 256 30.73 21.06 2.15
C ALA A 256 32.02 21.08 1.30
N ALA A 257 31.95 20.81 -0.01
CA ALA A 257 33.11 20.84 -0.90
C ALA A 257 33.74 22.24 -1.03
N TYR A 258 32.98 23.30 -0.75
CA TYR A 258 33.49 24.68 -0.76
C TYR A 258 34.14 25.10 0.55
N GLU A 259 33.90 24.36 1.64
CA GLU A 259 34.34 24.71 2.99
C GLU A 259 35.42 23.75 3.53
N LEU A 260 35.63 22.62 2.87
CA LEU A 260 36.55 21.55 3.29
C LEU A 260 37.65 21.29 2.27
N THR A 261 38.76 20.70 2.73
CA THR A 261 39.74 20.11 1.82
C THR A 261 39.14 18.88 1.13
N LEU A 262 39.64 18.53 -0.07
CA LEU A 262 39.14 17.36 -0.81
C LEU A 262 39.16 16.07 0.02
N ALA A 263 40.22 15.84 0.80
CA ALA A 263 40.35 14.63 1.63
C ALA A 263 39.27 14.56 2.73
N GLU A 264 39.03 15.67 3.43
CA GLU A 264 37.99 15.72 4.47
C GLU A 264 36.57 15.74 3.86
N GLY A 265 36.38 16.38 2.71
CA GLY A 265 35.12 16.33 1.95
C GLY A 265 34.75 14.90 1.54
N LEU A 266 35.68 14.15 0.95
CA LEU A 266 35.48 12.74 0.59
C LEU A 266 35.21 11.85 1.81
N ARG A 267 35.84 12.16 2.96
CA ARG A 267 35.59 11.45 4.22
C ARG A 267 34.19 11.75 4.74
N PHE A 268 33.77 13.02 4.72
CA PHE A 268 32.44 13.46 5.13
C PHE A 268 31.35 12.83 4.26
N GLU A 269 31.48 12.93 2.92
CA GLU A 269 30.60 12.28 1.94
C GLU A 269 30.39 10.81 2.26
N ARG A 270 31.49 10.06 2.45
CA ARG A 270 31.42 8.62 2.71
C ARG A 270 30.65 8.29 4.00
N ARG A 271 30.79 9.13 5.04
CA ARG A 271 30.07 8.92 6.32
C ARG A 271 28.58 9.21 6.18
N ILE A 272 28.22 10.29 5.50
CA ILE A 272 26.83 10.62 5.19
C ILE A 272 26.21 9.52 4.32
N PHE A 273 26.90 9.09 3.26
CA PHE A 273 26.48 7.99 2.39
C PHE A 273 26.25 6.68 3.17
N HIS A 274 27.18 6.29 4.06
CA HIS A 274 26.98 5.12 4.92
C HIS A 274 25.75 5.28 5.83
N GLY A 275 25.48 6.48 6.34
CA GLY A 275 24.30 6.79 7.14
C GLY A 275 22.99 6.58 6.37
N LEU A 276 22.96 6.84 5.06
CA LEU A 276 21.77 6.65 4.23
C LEU A 276 21.32 5.17 4.16
N PHE A 277 22.23 4.20 4.34
CA PHE A 277 21.88 2.78 4.47
C PHE A 277 21.13 2.45 5.76
N ALA A 278 20.96 3.41 6.68
CA ALA A 278 20.08 3.25 7.84
C ALA A 278 18.62 3.61 7.52
N THR A 279 18.36 4.42 6.49
CA THR A 279 17.04 5.00 6.18
C THR A 279 16.05 3.99 5.59
N ASN A 280 14.76 4.21 5.82
CA ASN A 280 13.69 3.39 5.22
C ASN A 280 13.60 3.61 3.70
N ASP A 281 13.81 4.85 3.24
CA ASP A 281 13.80 5.23 1.83
C ASP A 281 14.78 4.42 0.99
N GLN A 282 15.98 4.15 1.52
CA GLN A 282 16.98 3.32 0.84
C GLN A 282 16.61 1.83 0.85
N LYS A 283 15.95 1.36 1.93
CA LYS A 283 15.75 -0.07 2.19
C LYS A 283 14.48 -0.65 1.57
N GLU A 284 13.37 0.08 1.59
CA GLU A 284 12.04 -0.55 1.56
C GLU A 284 11.20 -0.20 0.32
N GLY A 285 11.50 0.92 -0.36
CA GLY A 285 10.64 1.46 -1.40
C GLY A 285 9.19 1.58 -0.91
N ASN A 286 8.22 1.26 -1.76
CA ASN A 286 6.80 1.22 -1.40
C ASN A 286 6.36 -0.14 -0.83
N LEU A 287 7.23 -1.16 -0.76
CA LEU A 287 6.80 -2.54 -0.45
C LEU A 287 6.38 -2.74 1.00
N CYS A 288 7.03 -2.06 1.96
CA CYS A 288 6.59 -2.12 3.35
C CYS A 288 5.21 -1.49 3.51
N GLU A 289 4.97 -0.33 2.90
CA GLU A 289 3.64 0.27 2.87
C GLU A 289 2.61 -0.68 2.24
N ILE A 290 2.93 -1.34 1.12
CA ILE A 290 2.02 -2.28 0.44
C ILE A 290 1.72 -3.53 1.28
N PHE A 291 2.73 -4.14 1.91
CA PHE A 291 2.58 -5.44 2.59
C PHE A 291 2.33 -5.36 4.10
N GLN A 292 2.66 -4.24 4.76
CA GLN A 292 2.49 -4.06 6.21
C GLN A 292 1.36 -3.10 6.57
N SER A 293 0.78 -2.37 5.61
CA SER A 293 -0.45 -1.60 5.85
C SER A 293 -1.69 -2.49 5.83
N GLN A 294 -2.84 -1.90 6.19
CA GLN A 294 -4.11 -2.59 6.06
C GLN A 294 -4.44 -2.86 4.58
N ALA A 295 -5.08 -3.99 4.31
CA ALA A 295 -5.47 -4.40 2.97
C ALA A 295 -6.34 -3.33 2.29
N GLY A 296 -5.96 -2.94 1.08
CA GLY A 296 -6.64 -1.92 0.28
C GLY A 296 -6.24 -0.47 0.59
N VAL A 297 -5.66 -0.16 1.75
CA VAL A 297 -5.30 1.24 2.10
C VAL A 297 -4.27 1.83 1.12
N PRO A 298 -3.14 1.16 0.82
CA PRO A 298 -2.21 1.64 -0.21
C PRO A 298 -2.86 1.69 -1.58
N ASP A 299 -3.68 0.69 -1.92
CA ASP A 299 -4.36 0.60 -3.21
C ASP A 299 -5.25 1.81 -3.48
N PHE A 300 -6.09 2.21 -2.51
CA PHE A 300 -6.98 3.36 -2.63
C PHE A 300 -6.19 4.67 -2.69
N LYS A 301 -5.22 4.84 -1.78
CA LYS A 301 -4.36 6.03 -1.74
C LYS A 301 -3.66 6.24 -3.09
N TYR A 302 -3.07 5.19 -3.65
CA TYR A 302 -2.34 5.29 -4.90
C TYR A 302 -3.27 5.49 -6.11
N GLN A 303 -4.43 4.82 -6.12
CA GLN A 303 -5.43 5.03 -7.17
C GLN A 303 -5.95 6.46 -7.19
N GLU A 304 -6.19 7.06 -6.03
CA GLU A 304 -6.65 8.45 -5.91
C GLU A 304 -5.58 9.44 -6.38
N LEU A 305 -4.32 9.23 -6.00
CA LEU A 305 -3.22 10.14 -6.33
C LEU A 305 -2.75 10.04 -7.79
N TYR A 306 -2.74 8.84 -8.35
CA TYR A 306 -2.04 8.56 -9.62
C TYR A 306 -2.93 7.90 -10.69
N GLY A 307 -4.18 7.57 -10.37
CA GLY A 307 -5.10 6.86 -11.25
C GLY A 307 -4.89 5.34 -11.24
N ASP A 308 -5.48 4.67 -12.22
CA ASP A 308 -5.64 3.21 -12.20
C ASP A 308 -4.37 2.40 -12.54
N VAL A 309 -3.29 3.08 -12.95
CA VAL A 309 -2.00 2.47 -13.31
C VAL A 309 -0.89 3.22 -12.58
N VAL A 310 -0.31 2.58 -11.57
CA VAL A 310 0.68 3.21 -10.69
C VAL A 310 2.00 2.47 -10.77
N ARG A 311 3.09 3.20 -10.95
CA ARG A 311 4.44 2.65 -10.77
C ARG A 311 4.83 2.73 -9.31
N VAL A 312 5.10 1.59 -8.70
CA VAL A 312 5.57 1.47 -7.31
C VAL A 312 7.01 0.98 -7.28
N HIS A 313 7.79 1.45 -6.32
CA HIS A 313 9.19 1.07 -6.19
C HIS A 313 9.33 -0.14 -5.25
N GLY A 314 9.99 -1.17 -5.75
CA GLY A 314 10.49 -2.31 -4.99
C GLY A 314 11.79 -1.98 -4.26
N LEU A 315 12.43 -3.02 -3.71
CA LEU A 315 13.74 -2.90 -3.10
C LEU A 315 14.77 -2.42 -4.12
N PHE A 316 15.72 -1.59 -3.70
CA PHE A 316 16.79 -1.05 -4.54
C PHE A 316 16.30 -0.34 -5.82
N GLY A 317 15.09 0.22 -5.79
CA GLY A 317 14.54 0.97 -6.93
C GLY A 317 13.95 0.10 -8.05
N GLU A 318 13.76 -1.21 -7.84
CA GLU A 318 13.06 -2.09 -8.79
C GLU A 318 11.70 -1.47 -9.17
N HIS A 319 11.40 -1.35 -10.46
CA HIS A 319 10.09 -0.85 -10.90
C HIS A 319 9.06 -1.97 -10.92
N ARG A 320 7.93 -1.75 -10.24
CA ARG A 320 6.74 -2.62 -10.31
C ARG A 320 5.52 -1.79 -10.71
N LEU A 321 4.48 -2.46 -11.16
CA LEU A 321 3.21 -1.83 -11.50
C LEU A 321 2.12 -2.27 -10.52
N MET A 322 1.27 -1.36 -10.09
CA MET A 322 -0.01 -1.64 -9.46
C MET A 322 -1.12 -1.20 -10.42
N ILE A 323 -1.99 -2.14 -10.81
CA ILE A 323 -3.00 -1.94 -11.86
C ILE A 323 -4.39 -2.24 -11.31
N SER A 324 -5.29 -1.28 -11.49
CA SER A 324 -6.74 -1.40 -11.27
C SER A 324 -7.57 -1.04 -12.52
N ASP A 325 -6.89 -0.71 -13.64
CA ASP A 325 -7.53 -0.35 -14.90
C ASP A 325 -8.32 -1.55 -15.48
N PRO A 326 -9.61 -1.39 -15.80
CA PRO A 326 -10.45 -2.52 -16.21
C PRO A 326 -9.98 -3.25 -17.48
N LYS A 327 -9.47 -2.51 -18.46
CA LYS A 327 -9.06 -3.09 -19.75
C LYS A 327 -7.71 -3.78 -19.61
N ALA A 328 -6.79 -3.17 -18.86
CA ALA A 328 -5.50 -3.75 -18.53
C ALA A 328 -5.67 -5.03 -17.73
N LEU A 329 -6.53 -5.00 -16.69
CA LEU A 329 -6.91 -6.19 -15.94
C LEU A 329 -7.47 -7.25 -16.88
N GLN A 330 -8.44 -6.91 -17.72
CA GLN A 330 -9.07 -7.89 -18.62
C GLN A 330 -8.04 -8.55 -19.53
N TYR A 331 -7.13 -7.78 -20.10
CA TYR A 331 -6.04 -8.29 -20.92
C TYR A 331 -5.14 -9.26 -20.14
N ILE A 332 -4.69 -8.88 -18.94
CA ILE A 332 -3.76 -9.67 -18.12
C ILE A 332 -4.38 -10.99 -17.66
N ILE A 333 -5.65 -11.02 -17.24
CA ILE A 333 -6.28 -12.23 -16.68
C ILE A 333 -7.06 -13.06 -17.72
N HIS A 334 -7.65 -12.45 -18.73
CA HIS A 334 -8.41 -13.15 -19.79
C HIS A 334 -7.55 -13.35 -21.04
N THR A 335 -7.31 -12.27 -21.79
CA THR A 335 -6.75 -12.33 -23.16
C THR A 335 -5.38 -12.99 -23.21
N SER A 336 -4.48 -12.58 -22.31
CA SER A 336 -3.09 -13.01 -22.26
C SER A 336 -2.79 -13.79 -20.96
N GLY A 337 -3.82 -14.40 -20.36
CA GLY A 337 -3.78 -14.98 -19.01
C GLY A 337 -2.50 -15.76 -18.65
N TYR A 338 -2.08 -16.70 -19.51
CA TYR A 338 -0.89 -17.53 -19.27
C TYR A 338 0.45 -16.86 -19.63
N ALA A 339 0.45 -15.74 -20.35
CA ALA A 339 1.64 -14.93 -20.57
C ALA A 339 2.05 -14.12 -19.34
N PHE A 340 1.19 -14.10 -18.31
CA PHE A 340 1.43 -13.46 -17.03
C PHE A 340 1.48 -14.50 -15.89
N PRO A 341 2.59 -15.22 -15.70
CA PRO A 341 2.76 -16.14 -14.56
C PRO A 341 2.74 -15.43 -13.21
N LYS A 342 2.57 -16.21 -12.13
CA LYS A 342 2.71 -15.72 -10.75
C LYS A 342 4.18 -15.38 -10.44
N TRP A 343 4.41 -14.53 -9.45
CA TRP A 343 5.78 -14.26 -8.96
C TRP A 343 6.42 -15.53 -8.40
N PRO A 344 7.69 -15.85 -8.70
CA PRO A 344 8.36 -17.05 -8.21
C PRO A 344 8.29 -17.21 -6.69
N GLU A 345 8.50 -16.13 -5.93
CA GLU A 345 8.43 -16.12 -4.47
C GLU A 345 7.01 -16.39 -3.94
N ARG A 346 5.97 -15.93 -4.64
CA ARG A 346 4.57 -16.21 -4.29
C ARG A 346 4.18 -17.64 -4.61
N THR A 347 4.72 -18.19 -5.69
CA THR A 347 4.57 -19.62 -6.05
C THR A 347 5.18 -20.51 -4.97
N GLU A 348 6.35 -20.15 -4.44
CA GLU A 348 6.98 -20.91 -3.35
C GLU A 348 6.16 -20.87 -2.05
N ILE A 349 5.62 -19.71 -1.69
CA ILE A 349 4.68 -19.58 -0.56
C ILE A 349 3.47 -20.52 -0.75
N SER A 350 2.89 -20.54 -1.95
CA SER A 350 1.78 -21.44 -2.27
C SER A 350 2.17 -22.91 -2.14
N ARG A 351 3.40 -23.28 -2.52
CA ARG A 351 3.91 -24.66 -2.36
C ARG A 351 3.97 -25.07 -0.89
N VAL A 352 4.43 -24.18 -0.02
CA VAL A 352 4.55 -24.46 1.42
C VAL A 352 3.17 -24.67 2.05
N LEU A 353 2.20 -23.79 1.73
CA LEU A 353 0.86 -23.82 2.32
C LEU A 353 -0.09 -24.86 1.72
N MET A 354 0.02 -25.14 0.42
CA MET A 354 -0.97 -25.95 -0.32
C MET A 354 -0.35 -27.10 -1.12
N GLY A 355 0.98 -27.20 -1.20
CA GLY A 355 1.65 -28.18 -2.07
C GLY A 355 1.61 -27.78 -3.55
N ARG A 356 1.92 -28.74 -4.45
CA ARG A 356 1.90 -28.54 -5.91
C ARG A 356 0.48 -28.64 -6.51
N GLY A 357 -0.48 -28.00 -5.84
CA GLY A 357 -1.89 -27.99 -6.20
C GLY A 357 -2.23 -26.88 -7.21
N LEU A 358 -3.53 -26.67 -7.43
CA LEU A 358 -4.03 -25.75 -8.46
C LEU A 358 -3.53 -24.31 -8.27
N LEU A 359 -3.43 -23.84 -7.01
CA LEU A 359 -2.95 -22.50 -6.70
C LEU A 359 -1.44 -22.33 -6.89
N TRP A 360 -0.67 -23.42 -6.85
CA TRP A 360 0.75 -23.43 -7.20
C TRP A 360 0.97 -23.49 -8.72
N ALA A 361 0.21 -24.35 -9.41
CA ALA A 361 0.42 -24.65 -10.82
C ALA A 361 0.26 -23.43 -11.76
N ASP A 362 0.98 -23.47 -12.87
CA ASP A 362 0.88 -22.51 -13.98
C ASP A 362 0.95 -23.23 -15.34
N GLY A 363 0.64 -22.52 -16.42
CA GLY A 363 0.69 -23.03 -17.79
C GLY A 363 -0.15 -24.31 -17.96
N ASP A 364 0.45 -25.31 -18.61
CA ASP A 364 -0.24 -26.56 -18.96
C ASP A 364 -0.54 -27.45 -17.73
N ILE A 365 0.29 -27.36 -16.67
CA ILE A 365 0.00 -28.05 -15.40
C ILE A 365 -1.30 -27.48 -14.80
N HIS A 366 -1.45 -26.16 -14.79
CA HIS A 366 -2.68 -25.52 -14.31
C HIS A 366 -3.89 -25.91 -15.17
N LYS A 367 -3.74 -25.94 -16.51
CA LYS A 367 -4.83 -26.38 -17.41
C LYS A 367 -5.28 -27.80 -17.08
N ARG A 368 -4.34 -28.74 -16.92
CA ARG A 368 -4.62 -30.14 -16.57
C ARG A 368 -5.32 -30.24 -15.23
N GLN A 369 -4.73 -29.69 -14.17
CA GLN A 369 -5.29 -29.77 -12.82
C GLN A 369 -6.69 -29.15 -12.76
N ARG A 370 -6.88 -27.99 -13.42
CA ARG A 370 -8.20 -27.34 -13.52
C ARG A 370 -9.22 -28.21 -14.25
N LYS A 371 -8.85 -28.82 -15.38
CA LYS A 371 -9.73 -29.72 -16.16
C LYS A 371 -10.24 -30.89 -15.32
N VAL A 372 -9.37 -31.45 -14.46
CA VAL A 372 -9.73 -32.56 -13.57
C VAL A 372 -10.65 -32.11 -12.43
N MET A 373 -10.40 -30.94 -11.84
CA MET A 373 -11.16 -30.47 -10.67
C MET A 373 -12.51 -29.85 -11.01
N LEU A 374 -12.64 -29.20 -12.18
CA LEU A 374 -13.81 -28.40 -12.53
C LEU A 374 -15.16 -29.15 -12.43
N PRO A 375 -15.28 -30.42 -12.87
CA PRO A 375 -16.55 -31.17 -12.75
C PRO A 375 -17.07 -31.28 -11.32
N GLY A 376 -16.17 -31.36 -10.33
CA GLY A 376 -16.55 -31.48 -8.92
C GLY A 376 -17.24 -30.23 -8.35
N PHE A 377 -17.14 -29.09 -9.03
CA PHE A 377 -17.79 -27.84 -8.65
C PHE A 377 -18.97 -27.47 -9.56
N GLY A 378 -19.33 -28.31 -10.53
CA GLY A 378 -20.37 -28.02 -11.52
C GLY A 378 -21.80 -27.96 -10.95
N GLU A 379 -22.13 -28.79 -9.96
CA GLU A 379 -23.48 -28.92 -9.38
C GLU A 379 -23.63 -28.21 -8.02
N SER A 380 -23.10 -26.99 -7.82
CA SER A 380 -23.03 -26.38 -6.48
C SER A 380 -24.37 -26.25 -5.71
N LYS A 381 -25.52 -26.28 -6.41
CA LYS A 381 -26.85 -26.26 -5.79
C LYS A 381 -27.13 -27.52 -4.96
N SER A 382 -26.51 -28.66 -5.28
CA SER A 382 -26.70 -29.91 -4.54
C SER A 382 -26.13 -29.87 -3.13
N PHE A 383 -25.23 -28.92 -2.83
CA PHE A 383 -24.61 -28.75 -1.52
C PHE A 383 -25.43 -27.85 -0.57
N VAL A 384 -26.47 -27.19 -1.05
CA VAL A 384 -27.31 -26.31 -0.20
C VAL A 384 -27.84 -27.03 1.06
N PRO A 385 -28.34 -28.27 0.99
CA PRO A 385 -28.76 -29.00 2.21
C PRO A 385 -27.64 -29.17 3.25
N ILE A 386 -26.39 -29.38 2.79
CA ILE A 386 -25.22 -29.48 3.68
C ILE A 386 -24.98 -28.13 4.35
N PHE A 387 -24.94 -27.04 3.58
CA PHE A 387 -24.73 -25.70 4.13
C PHE A 387 -25.82 -25.29 5.11
N ARG A 388 -27.09 -25.64 4.83
CA ARG A 388 -28.23 -25.38 5.73
C ARG A 388 -28.11 -26.14 7.03
N ARG A 389 -27.73 -27.43 6.99
CA ARG A 389 -27.48 -28.22 8.21
C ARG A 389 -26.34 -27.66 9.04
N VAL A 390 -25.20 -27.35 8.43
CA VAL A 390 -24.05 -26.76 9.12
C VAL A 390 -24.40 -25.38 9.70
N ALA A 391 -25.16 -24.57 8.98
CA ALA A 391 -25.66 -23.29 9.48
C ALA A 391 -26.60 -23.48 10.69
N ALA A 392 -27.50 -24.46 10.64
CA ALA A 392 -28.38 -24.79 11.76
C ALA A 392 -27.57 -25.24 12.99
N GLU A 393 -26.57 -26.10 12.82
CA GLU A 393 -25.64 -26.53 13.88
C GLU A 393 -24.91 -25.33 14.51
N LEU A 394 -24.37 -24.42 13.68
CA LEU A 394 -23.73 -23.18 14.15
C LEU A 394 -24.70 -22.34 14.99
N THR A 395 -25.92 -22.12 14.50
CA THR A 395 -26.91 -21.32 15.24
C THR A 395 -27.42 -22.00 16.51
N ALA A 396 -27.46 -23.34 16.56
CA ALA A 396 -27.75 -24.07 17.78
C ALA A 396 -26.67 -23.82 18.84
N GLN A 397 -25.39 -23.90 18.48
CA GLN A 397 -24.27 -23.59 19.38
C GLN A 397 -24.38 -22.16 19.94
N TRP A 398 -24.66 -21.17 19.09
CA TRP A 398 -24.83 -19.79 19.54
C TRP A 398 -26.04 -19.63 20.45
N THR A 399 -27.15 -20.31 20.15
CA THR A 399 -28.36 -20.29 20.99
C THR A 399 -28.09 -20.86 22.37
N ASP A 400 -27.34 -21.96 22.48
CA ASP A 400 -26.97 -22.56 23.77
C ASP A 400 -26.09 -21.63 24.61
N ILE A 401 -25.16 -20.91 23.96
CA ILE A 401 -24.34 -19.89 24.63
C ILE A 401 -25.21 -18.74 25.15
N LEU A 402 -26.16 -18.26 24.34
CA LEU A 402 -27.08 -17.18 24.75
C LEU A 402 -28.03 -17.62 25.86
N ALA A 403 -28.53 -18.86 25.82
CA ALA A 403 -29.39 -19.43 26.87
C ALA A 403 -28.69 -19.50 28.23
N SER A 404 -27.36 -19.63 28.21
CA SER A 404 -26.50 -19.61 29.41
C SER A 404 -26.17 -18.18 29.90
N SER A 405 -26.53 -17.14 29.15
CA SER A 405 -26.26 -15.74 29.47
C SER A 405 -27.47 -15.05 30.14
N ARG A 406 -27.22 -14.12 31.07
CA ARG A 406 -28.27 -13.50 31.90
C ARG A 406 -29.32 -12.71 31.10
N ASP A 407 -28.88 -12.07 30.01
CA ASP A 407 -29.70 -11.17 29.18
C ASP A 407 -29.91 -11.71 27.75
N GLN A 408 -29.72 -13.03 27.54
CA GLN A 408 -29.76 -13.66 26.21
C GLN A 408 -28.89 -12.93 25.17
N THR A 409 -27.76 -12.41 25.65
CA THR A 409 -26.83 -11.55 24.92
C THR A 409 -25.41 -12.02 25.21
N ALA A 410 -24.61 -12.21 24.17
CA ALA A 410 -23.20 -12.57 24.31
C ALA A 410 -22.33 -11.84 23.29
N VAL A 411 -21.07 -11.60 23.64
CA VAL A 411 -20.05 -11.16 22.70
C VAL A 411 -19.31 -12.39 22.18
N LEU A 412 -19.40 -12.64 20.87
CA LEU A 412 -18.76 -13.78 20.22
C LEU A 412 -17.70 -13.28 19.24
N ASN A 413 -16.53 -13.94 19.22
CA ASN A 413 -15.62 -13.83 18.08
C ASN A 413 -16.22 -14.63 16.91
N VAL A 414 -17.03 -13.97 16.08
CA VAL A 414 -17.74 -14.64 14.98
C VAL A 414 -16.77 -15.23 13.95
N ALA A 415 -15.56 -14.68 13.81
CA ALA A 415 -14.57 -15.19 12.87
C ALA A 415 -14.17 -16.63 13.18
N SER A 416 -13.97 -16.98 14.46
CA SER A 416 -13.66 -18.36 14.87
C SER A 416 -14.79 -19.34 14.58
N TRP A 417 -16.03 -18.94 14.81
CA TRP A 417 -17.20 -19.78 14.54
C TRP A 417 -17.45 -19.99 13.04
N LEU A 418 -17.28 -18.93 12.24
CA LEU A 418 -17.42 -19.01 10.78
C LEU A 418 -16.29 -19.84 10.15
N SER A 419 -15.06 -19.73 10.67
CA SER A 419 -13.92 -20.58 10.30
C SER A 419 -14.23 -22.06 10.56
N ARG A 420 -14.85 -22.40 11.70
CA ARG A 420 -15.30 -23.79 11.98
C ARG A 420 -16.41 -24.26 11.05
N ALA A 421 -17.46 -23.46 10.88
CA ALA A 421 -18.62 -23.83 10.06
C ALA A 421 -18.25 -24.05 8.58
N THR A 422 -17.39 -23.21 8.03
CA THR A 422 -16.94 -23.36 6.64
C THR A 422 -15.98 -24.53 6.47
N MET A 423 -15.22 -24.91 7.50
CA MET A 423 -14.41 -26.14 7.47
C MET A 423 -15.29 -27.40 7.45
N ASP A 424 -16.32 -27.47 8.30
CA ASP A 424 -17.27 -28.60 8.28
C ASP A 424 -18.03 -28.66 6.94
N SER A 425 -18.44 -27.49 6.41
CA SER A 425 -19.11 -27.39 5.11
C SER A 425 -18.26 -27.93 3.95
N ILE A 426 -16.99 -27.50 3.84
CA ILE A 426 -16.09 -28.00 2.78
C ILE A 426 -15.67 -29.45 3.02
N GLY A 427 -15.50 -29.86 4.28
CA GLY A 427 -15.25 -31.25 4.66
C GLY A 427 -16.30 -32.21 4.11
N GLU A 428 -17.55 -31.92 4.42
CA GLU A 428 -18.66 -32.78 4.03
C GLU A 428 -18.96 -32.68 2.53
N ALA A 429 -18.97 -31.49 1.98
CA ALA A 429 -19.35 -31.31 0.58
C ALA A 429 -18.26 -31.78 -0.41
N ALA A 430 -16.97 -31.58 -0.10
CA ALA A 430 -15.87 -31.96 -1.00
C ALA A 430 -15.35 -33.38 -0.75
N PHE A 431 -15.35 -33.83 0.51
CA PHE A 431 -14.69 -35.08 0.90
C PHE A 431 -15.61 -36.11 1.54
N ASP A 432 -16.89 -35.78 1.76
CA ASP A 432 -17.84 -36.66 2.48
C ASP A 432 -17.29 -37.01 3.88
N TYR A 433 -16.69 -36.00 4.54
CA TYR A 433 -15.99 -36.14 5.81
C TYR A 433 -16.42 -35.06 6.79
N HIS A 434 -16.83 -35.46 7.99
CA HIS A 434 -17.26 -34.54 9.04
C HIS A 434 -16.11 -34.29 10.03
N PHE A 435 -15.57 -33.06 10.04
CA PHE A 435 -14.47 -32.69 10.94
C PHE A 435 -14.92 -32.47 12.39
N GLY A 436 -16.21 -32.19 12.61
CA GLY A 436 -16.76 -31.87 13.93
C GLY A 436 -16.18 -30.57 14.50
N ALA A 437 -15.86 -29.61 13.64
CA ALA A 437 -15.19 -28.36 14.01
C ALA A 437 -16.09 -27.46 14.87
N LEU A 438 -17.41 -27.52 14.66
CA LEU A 438 -18.41 -26.80 15.45
C LEU A 438 -18.67 -27.43 16.83
N GLN A 439 -18.60 -28.77 16.95
CA GLN A 439 -18.89 -29.49 18.19
C GLN A 439 -17.68 -29.56 19.13
N ASN A 440 -16.48 -29.69 18.58
CA ASN A 440 -15.26 -29.77 19.37
C ASN A 440 -14.43 -28.49 19.24
N THR A 441 -14.52 -27.62 20.26
CA THR A 441 -13.73 -26.37 20.30
C THR A 441 -12.23 -26.61 20.34
N ASP A 442 -11.78 -27.79 20.79
CA ASP A 442 -10.37 -28.18 20.95
C ASP A 442 -9.86 -29.13 19.83
N ASN A 443 -10.43 -29.02 18.63
CA ASN A 443 -10.01 -29.81 17.48
C ASN A 443 -8.60 -29.40 17.00
N GLU A 444 -7.60 -30.28 17.13
CA GLU A 444 -6.21 -30.06 16.72
C GLU A 444 -6.09 -29.62 15.25
N PHE A 445 -6.91 -30.22 14.37
CA PHE A 445 -6.92 -29.87 12.95
C PHE A 445 -7.33 -28.42 12.73
N MET A 446 -8.38 -27.97 13.42
CA MET A 446 -8.84 -26.58 13.34
C MET A 446 -7.83 -25.60 13.95
N HIS A 447 -7.21 -25.94 15.07
CA HIS A 447 -6.17 -25.10 15.68
C HIS A 447 -4.98 -24.86 14.74
N ALA A 448 -4.66 -25.83 13.89
CA ALA A 448 -3.60 -25.70 12.89
C ALA A 448 -3.98 -24.85 11.67
N TYR A 449 -5.27 -24.68 11.38
CA TYR A 449 -5.76 -23.83 10.30
C TYR A 449 -6.08 -22.41 10.78
N PHE A 450 -6.59 -22.28 11.99
CA PHE A 450 -6.96 -21.00 12.60
C PHE A 450 -5.75 -20.07 12.71
N GLY A 451 -5.86 -18.86 12.16
CA GLY A 451 -4.76 -17.88 12.14
C GLY A 451 -3.55 -18.27 11.27
N LEU A 452 -3.62 -19.36 10.48
CA LEU A 452 -2.52 -19.79 9.61
C LEU A 452 -2.11 -18.68 8.63
N MET A 453 -3.10 -18.04 7.99
CA MET A 453 -2.84 -16.98 7.00
C MET A 453 -2.19 -15.75 7.64
N SER A 454 -2.68 -15.30 8.81
CA SER A 454 -2.10 -14.13 9.48
C SER A 454 -0.69 -14.42 10.01
N ASP A 455 -0.44 -15.60 10.58
CA ASP A 455 0.90 -15.99 11.09
C ASP A 455 1.93 -16.17 9.96
N THR A 456 1.49 -16.66 8.79
CA THR A 456 2.40 -16.95 7.68
C THR A 456 2.61 -15.79 6.71
N LEU A 457 1.58 -14.96 6.51
CA LEU A 457 1.56 -13.91 5.48
C LEU A 457 1.18 -12.53 5.99
N GLY A 458 0.64 -12.41 7.21
CA GLY A 458 0.22 -11.14 7.81
C GLY A 458 1.41 -10.28 8.23
N SER A 459 1.34 -8.99 7.88
CA SER A 459 2.29 -7.92 8.21
C SER A 459 3.75 -8.42 8.31
N PRO A 460 4.31 -8.99 7.22
CA PRO A 460 5.62 -9.62 7.27
C PRO A 460 6.67 -8.57 7.68
N PRO A 461 7.60 -8.91 8.59
CA PRO A 461 8.63 -7.97 8.99
C PRO A 461 9.46 -7.56 7.78
N THR A 462 10.02 -6.34 7.79
CA THR A 462 10.84 -5.82 6.68
C THR A 462 11.92 -6.82 6.25
N SER A 463 12.55 -7.52 7.21
CA SER A 463 13.56 -8.54 6.91
C SER A 463 13.02 -9.72 6.10
N ALA A 464 11.75 -10.09 6.28
CA ALA A 464 11.09 -11.12 5.48
C ALA A 464 10.73 -10.60 4.08
N ILE A 465 10.27 -9.36 3.95
CA ILE A 465 10.02 -8.72 2.63
C ILE A 465 11.33 -8.64 1.83
N PHE A 466 12.41 -8.23 2.49
CA PHE A 466 13.75 -8.20 1.93
C PHE A 466 14.20 -9.59 1.46
N MET A 467 14.12 -10.59 2.36
CA MET A 467 14.51 -11.96 2.07
C MET A 467 13.72 -12.55 0.90
N GLN A 468 12.40 -12.36 0.85
CA GLN A 468 11.54 -12.90 -0.21
C GLN A 468 11.82 -12.27 -1.58
N THR A 469 12.20 -11.00 -1.61
CA THR A 469 12.43 -10.29 -2.87
C THR A 469 13.87 -10.47 -3.40
N PHE A 470 14.86 -10.50 -2.50
CA PHE A 470 16.27 -10.48 -2.89
C PHE A 470 16.91 -11.87 -2.98
N MET A 471 16.46 -12.83 -2.17
CA MET A 471 17.10 -14.15 -2.17
C MET A 471 16.70 -14.98 -3.38
N PRO A 472 17.63 -15.74 -3.99
CA PRO A 472 17.30 -16.69 -5.04
C PRO A 472 16.25 -17.71 -4.60
N LEU A 473 15.44 -18.18 -5.55
CA LEU A 473 14.34 -19.12 -5.27
C LEU A 473 14.80 -20.40 -4.54
N TRP A 474 15.97 -20.94 -4.90
CA TRP A 474 16.52 -22.14 -4.25
C TRP A 474 16.80 -21.90 -2.76
N TYR A 475 17.16 -20.68 -2.35
CA TYR A 475 17.39 -20.33 -0.96
C TYR A 475 16.07 -20.25 -0.20
N LEU A 476 15.03 -19.64 -0.81
CA LEU A 476 13.68 -19.63 -0.22
C LEU A 476 13.14 -21.04 -0.03
N GLN A 477 13.37 -21.92 -1.01
CA GLN A 477 13.06 -23.34 -0.91
C GLN A 477 13.80 -24.00 0.25
N LEU A 478 15.11 -23.79 0.38
CA LEU A 478 15.88 -24.33 1.50
C LEU A 478 15.34 -23.83 2.86
N MET A 479 15.07 -22.53 2.96
CA MET A 479 14.52 -21.91 4.17
C MET A 479 13.17 -22.49 4.55
N SER A 480 12.28 -22.69 3.58
CA SER A 480 10.95 -23.27 3.86
C SER A 480 11.02 -24.69 4.43
N HIS A 481 12.06 -25.47 4.09
CA HIS A 481 12.22 -26.85 4.58
C HIS A 481 12.91 -26.92 5.94
N PHE A 482 13.87 -26.03 6.23
CA PHE A 482 14.76 -26.19 7.40
C PHE A 482 14.62 -25.09 8.47
N SER A 483 14.02 -23.95 8.15
CA SER A 483 13.92 -22.83 9.10
C SER A 483 13.11 -23.22 10.35
N ARG A 484 13.56 -22.75 11.52
CA ARG A 484 12.82 -22.89 12.80
C ARG A 484 11.94 -21.68 13.11
N ARG A 485 11.74 -20.78 12.14
CA ARG A 485 10.80 -19.65 12.31
C ARG A 485 9.40 -20.18 12.58
N ARG A 486 8.73 -19.61 13.59
CA ARG A 486 7.37 -19.99 14.03
C ARG A 486 6.42 -20.19 12.85
N SER A 487 6.31 -19.22 11.95
CA SER A 487 5.39 -19.26 10.80
C SER A 487 5.65 -20.44 9.86
N LEU A 488 6.91 -20.75 9.56
CA LEU A 488 7.27 -21.90 8.71
C LEU A 488 7.13 -23.24 9.44
N VAL A 489 7.26 -23.26 10.76
CA VAL A 489 6.93 -24.44 11.58
C VAL A 489 5.42 -24.68 11.57
N HIS A 490 4.63 -23.63 11.80
CA HIS A 490 3.17 -23.68 11.74
C HIS A 490 2.69 -24.19 10.37
N ALA A 491 3.13 -23.57 9.27
CA ALA A 491 2.76 -24.00 7.92
C ALA A 491 3.11 -25.47 7.62
N ARG A 492 4.30 -25.94 8.04
CA ARG A 492 4.69 -27.35 7.86
C ARG A 492 3.91 -28.31 8.75
N HIS A 493 3.57 -27.89 9.97
CA HIS A 493 2.75 -28.68 10.88
C HIS A 493 1.33 -28.85 10.32
N THR A 494 0.69 -27.76 9.90
CA THR A 494 -0.63 -27.82 9.24
C THR A 494 -0.60 -28.66 7.97
N ALA A 495 0.45 -28.49 7.14
CA ALA A 495 0.66 -29.32 5.95
C ALA A 495 0.74 -30.82 6.27
N LYS A 496 1.41 -31.18 7.36
CA LYS A 496 1.57 -32.57 7.80
C LYS A 496 0.24 -33.15 8.29
N LEU A 497 -0.53 -32.40 9.08
CA LEU A 497 -1.86 -32.82 9.54
C LEU A 497 -2.83 -32.99 8.35
N ALA A 498 -2.87 -32.01 7.44
CA ALA A 498 -3.71 -32.09 6.26
C ALA A 498 -3.33 -33.25 5.33
N ASN A 499 -2.04 -33.55 5.18
CA ASN A 499 -1.60 -34.72 4.41
C ASN A 499 -1.99 -36.05 5.09
N ALA A 500 -1.98 -36.12 6.43
CA ALA A 500 -2.40 -37.32 7.15
C ALA A 500 -3.88 -37.62 6.92
N VAL A 501 -4.75 -36.60 7.08
CA VAL A 501 -6.19 -36.70 6.79
C VAL A 501 -6.41 -37.02 5.31
N ALA A 502 -5.69 -36.36 4.41
CA ALA A 502 -5.79 -36.59 2.97
C ALA A 502 -5.47 -38.04 2.60
N LYS A 503 -4.44 -38.62 3.21
CA LYS A 503 -4.05 -40.01 2.98
C LYS A 503 -5.14 -40.99 3.40
N GLU A 504 -5.66 -40.85 4.63
CA GLU A 504 -6.74 -41.70 5.15
C GLU A 504 -7.99 -41.66 4.26
N LEU A 505 -8.37 -40.45 3.83
CA LEU A 505 -9.52 -40.22 2.96
C LEU A 505 -9.34 -40.83 1.56
N VAL A 506 -8.16 -40.70 0.97
CA VAL A 506 -7.85 -41.28 -0.35
C VAL A 506 -7.87 -42.81 -0.28
N GLU A 507 -7.28 -43.42 0.74
CA GLU A 507 -7.28 -44.88 0.94
C GLU A 507 -8.72 -45.40 1.08
N THR A 508 -9.52 -44.79 1.96
CA THR A 508 -10.92 -45.17 2.20
C THR A 508 -11.78 -45.06 0.95
N LYS A 509 -11.64 -43.96 0.18
CA LYS A 509 -12.42 -43.75 -1.05
C LYS A 509 -11.95 -44.62 -2.20
N ALA A 510 -10.65 -44.93 -2.30
CA ALA A 510 -10.14 -45.89 -3.29
C ALA A 510 -10.76 -47.28 -3.07
N GLU A 511 -10.84 -47.74 -1.82
CA GLU A 511 -11.52 -49.00 -1.48
C GLU A 511 -13.01 -48.97 -1.82
N ALA A 512 -13.71 -47.88 -1.50
CA ALA A 512 -15.13 -47.73 -1.82
C ALA A 512 -15.40 -47.74 -3.34
N LEU A 513 -14.49 -47.15 -4.13
CA LEU A 513 -14.56 -47.17 -5.59
C LEU A 513 -14.37 -48.58 -6.17
N LEU A 514 -13.44 -49.37 -5.62
CA LEU A 514 -13.26 -50.78 -5.99
C LEU A 514 -14.51 -51.63 -5.68
N GLN A 515 -15.27 -51.26 -4.65
CA GLN A 515 -16.55 -51.90 -4.31
C GLN A 515 -17.75 -51.39 -5.12
N GLY A 516 -17.54 -50.50 -6.10
CA GLY A 516 -18.61 -49.92 -6.92
C GLY A 516 -19.49 -48.89 -6.20
N LYS A 517 -19.10 -48.44 -5.00
CA LYS A 517 -19.85 -47.48 -4.16
C LYS A 517 -19.34 -46.03 -4.32
N GLY A 518 -18.94 -45.66 -5.53
CA GLY A 518 -18.38 -44.32 -5.79
C GLY A 518 -19.44 -43.22 -5.79
N ASN A 519 -19.34 -42.27 -4.85
CA ASN A 519 -20.14 -41.04 -4.85
C ASN A 519 -19.64 -40.04 -5.92
N LYS A 520 -20.44 -39.00 -6.20
CA LYS A 520 -20.09 -37.90 -7.11
C LYS A 520 -19.28 -36.77 -6.42
N ASP A 521 -18.73 -37.01 -5.24
CA ASP A 521 -17.94 -36.03 -4.49
C ASP A 521 -16.58 -35.72 -5.17
N ILE A 522 -15.97 -34.59 -4.79
CA ILE A 522 -14.74 -34.08 -5.41
C ILE A 522 -13.59 -35.07 -5.20
N LEU A 523 -13.50 -35.68 -4.01
CA LEU A 523 -12.47 -36.66 -3.70
C LEU A 523 -12.55 -37.89 -4.62
N SER A 524 -13.75 -38.41 -4.86
CA SER A 524 -13.99 -39.52 -5.76
C SER A 524 -13.52 -39.21 -7.18
N LEU A 525 -13.64 -37.95 -7.64
CA LEU A 525 -13.08 -37.50 -8.92
C LEU A 525 -11.55 -37.46 -8.91
N LEU A 526 -10.93 -36.98 -7.83
CA LEU A 526 -9.48 -36.95 -7.68
C LEU A 526 -8.88 -38.36 -7.68
N VAL A 527 -9.50 -39.30 -6.97
CA VAL A 527 -9.06 -40.72 -6.93
C VAL A 527 -9.22 -41.37 -8.32
N LYS A 528 -10.34 -41.15 -9.01
CA LYS A 528 -10.52 -41.62 -10.40
C LYS A 528 -9.47 -41.03 -11.35
N ALA A 529 -9.15 -39.75 -11.20
CA ALA A 529 -8.12 -39.10 -12.01
C ALA A 529 -6.73 -39.68 -11.74
N ASN A 530 -6.40 -40.06 -10.51
CA ASN A 530 -5.13 -40.72 -10.20
C ASN A 530 -5.02 -42.12 -10.81
N ALA A 531 -6.12 -42.86 -10.83
CA ALA A 531 -6.21 -44.18 -11.47
C ALA A 531 -6.29 -44.13 -13.02
N SER A 532 -6.44 -42.94 -13.61
CA SER A 532 -6.54 -42.77 -15.07
C SER A 532 -5.24 -43.10 -15.79
N GLU A 533 -5.31 -43.90 -16.85
CA GLU A 533 -4.18 -44.16 -17.76
C GLU A 533 -3.88 -42.97 -18.69
N ASN A 534 -4.85 -42.07 -18.90
CA ASN A 534 -4.66 -40.88 -19.73
C ASN A 534 -3.81 -39.81 -19.03
N ASN A 535 -2.61 -39.54 -19.55
CA ASN A 535 -1.68 -38.52 -19.05
C ASN A 535 -2.26 -37.08 -19.03
N GLU A 536 -3.23 -36.77 -19.89
CA GLU A 536 -3.88 -35.45 -19.92
C GLU A 536 -4.86 -35.21 -18.75
N THR A 537 -5.22 -36.26 -18.02
CA THR A 537 -6.14 -36.18 -16.88
C THR A 537 -5.59 -36.85 -15.63
N ARG A 538 -4.43 -37.52 -15.72
CA ARG A 538 -3.81 -38.19 -14.60
C ARG A 538 -3.21 -37.19 -13.60
N LEU A 539 -3.53 -37.38 -12.32
CA LEU A 539 -2.89 -36.70 -11.20
C LEU A 539 -1.95 -37.66 -10.47
N THR A 540 -0.79 -37.18 -10.02
CA THR A 540 0.07 -37.96 -9.12
C THR A 540 -0.51 -37.99 -7.70
N GLU A 541 -0.03 -38.91 -6.86
CA GLU A 541 -0.42 -38.97 -5.46
C GLU A 541 -0.07 -37.66 -4.71
N GLU A 542 1.13 -37.10 -4.97
CA GLU A 542 1.53 -35.79 -4.45
C GLU A 542 0.54 -34.69 -4.87
N GLU A 543 0.07 -34.72 -6.12
CA GLU A 543 -0.91 -33.75 -6.63
C GLU A 543 -2.28 -33.92 -5.97
N ILE A 544 -2.74 -35.14 -5.68
CA ILE A 544 -4.01 -35.35 -4.96
C ILE A 544 -3.97 -34.70 -3.58
N TYR A 545 -2.95 -35.02 -2.77
CA TYR A 545 -2.82 -34.43 -1.43
C TYR A 545 -2.72 -32.91 -1.48
N ALA A 546 -2.00 -32.38 -2.47
CA ALA A 546 -1.92 -30.95 -2.70
C ALA A 546 -3.27 -30.33 -3.12
N GLN A 547 -4.08 -31.01 -3.93
CA GLN A 547 -5.43 -30.51 -4.25
C GLN A 547 -6.35 -30.54 -3.03
N MET A 548 -6.28 -31.57 -2.19
CA MET A 548 -7.06 -31.62 -0.95
C MET A 548 -6.72 -30.46 -0.03
N ARG A 549 -5.42 -30.20 0.19
CA ARG A 549 -4.95 -29.02 0.94
C ARG A 549 -5.41 -27.70 0.32
N THR A 550 -5.37 -27.61 -1.01
CA THR A 550 -5.84 -26.43 -1.76
C THR A 550 -7.33 -26.20 -1.52
N ILE A 551 -8.17 -27.25 -1.61
CA ILE A 551 -9.62 -27.18 -1.41
C ILE A 551 -9.95 -26.80 0.04
N LEU A 552 -9.30 -27.45 1.03
CA LEU A 552 -9.51 -27.14 2.45
C LEU A 552 -9.18 -25.69 2.75
N LEU A 553 -7.96 -25.23 2.41
CA LEU A 553 -7.54 -23.87 2.74
C LEU A 553 -8.27 -22.79 1.94
N ALA A 554 -8.47 -22.99 0.62
CA ALA A 554 -9.11 -21.98 -0.21
C ALA A 554 -10.64 -21.96 -0.04
N GLY A 555 -11.27 -23.11 0.18
CA GLY A 555 -12.71 -23.25 0.34
C GLY A 555 -13.23 -22.75 1.67
N HIS A 556 -12.47 -22.95 2.76
CA HIS A 556 -12.90 -22.52 4.09
C HIS A 556 -12.57 -21.04 4.35
N GLU A 557 -11.29 -20.66 4.27
CA GLU A 557 -10.81 -19.36 4.76
C GLU A 557 -11.46 -18.18 4.02
N THR A 558 -11.66 -18.31 2.70
CA THR A 558 -12.22 -17.23 1.88
C THR A 558 -13.72 -17.02 2.13
N SER A 559 -14.48 -18.10 2.32
CA SER A 559 -15.89 -18.05 2.69
C SER A 559 -16.06 -17.50 4.11
N ALA A 560 -15.26 -17.97 5.08
CA ALA A 560 -15.28 -17.48 6.45
C ALA A 560 -14.99 -15.97 6.51
N THR A 561 -13.95 -15.52 5.81
CA THR A 561 -13.58 -14.10 5.69
C THR A 561 -14.72 -13.29 5.09
N THR A 562 -15.34 -13.78 4.02
CA THR A 562 -16.46 -13.09 3.37
C THR A 562 -17.64 -12.94 4.33
N LEU A 563 -18.01 -14.02 5.03
CA LEU A 563 -19.07 -14.00 6.04
C LEU A 563 -18.77 -13.01 7.16
N CYS A 564 -17.53 -12.94 7.65
CA CYS A 564 -17.13 -11.95 8.65
C CYS A 564 -17.46 -10.53 8.21
N TRP A 565 -17.08 -10.16 6.97
CA TRP A 565 -17.36 -8.84 6.44
C TRP A 565 -18.84 -8.58 6.19
N VAL A 566 -19.60 -9.60 5.74
CA VAL A 566 -21.06 -9.52 5.64
C VAL A 566 -21.68 -9.22 7.00
N LEU A 567 -21.35 -10.01 8.03
CA LEU A 567 -21.92 -9.84 9.38
C LEU A 567 -21.50 -8.50 10.01
N LEU A 568 -20.26 -8.05 9.79
CA LEU A 568 -19.82 -6.73 10.27
C LEU A 568 -20.63 -5.60 9.64
N GLU A 569 -20.82 -5.61 8.32
CA GLU A 569 -21.58 -4.55 7.66
C GLU A 569 -23.06 -4.60 8.04
N LEU A 570 -23.64 -5.78 8.26
CA LEU A 570 -24.99 -5.91 8.80
C LEU A 570 -25.09 -5.40 10.26
N ALA A 571 -24.05 -5.54 11.06
CA ALA A 571 -23.99 -4.97 12.42
C ALA A 571 -23.80 -3.43 12.40
N ARG A 572 -23.09 -2.89 11.39
CA ARG A 572 -22.94 -1.45 11.16
C ARG A 572 -24.19 -0.78 10.62
N HIS A 573 -25.01 -1.54 9.91
CA HIS A 573 -26.22 -1.08 9.22
C HIS A 573 -27.47 -1.85 9.69
N PRO A 574 -27.99 -1.57 10.91
CA PRO A 574 -29.18 -2.23 11.43
C PRO A 574 -30.40 -2.14 10.50
N GLU A 575 -30.54 -1.05 9.74
CA GLU A 575 -31.58 -0.86 8.73
C GLU A 575 -31.49 -1.88 7.59
N VAL A 576 -30.27 -2.19 7.13
CA VAL A 576 -30.02 -3.21 6.11
C VAL A 576 -30.31 -4.59 6.70
N GLN A 577 -29.89 -4.84 7.93
CA GLN A 577 -30.12 -6.08 8.67
C GLN A 577 -31.63 -6.38 8.82
N GLN A 578 -32.41 -5.39 9.26
CA GLN A 578 -33.85 -5.53 9.43
C GLN A 578 -34.58 -5.78 8.10
N ARG A 579 -34.20 -5.05 7.04
CA ARG A 579 -34.77 -5.25 5.70
C ARG A 579 -34.44 -6.63 5.14
N LEU A 580 -33.22 -7.11 5.33
CA LEU A 580 -32.81 -8.45 4.92
C LEU A 580 -33.58 -9.53 5.70
N ARG A 581 -33.69 -9.38 7.02
CA ARG A 581 -34.48 -10.28 7.87
C ARG A 581 -35.93 -10.36 7.42
N LYS A 582 -36.52 -9.23 7.03
CA LYS A 582 -37.88 -9.19 6.49
C LYS A 582 -38.01 -10.04 5.23
N GLU A 583 -37.11 -9.88 4.24
CA GLU A 583 -37.12 -10.70 3.01
C GLU A 583 -36.97 -12.20 3.32
N ILE A 584 -36.08 -12.55 4.25
CA ILE A 584 -35.87 -13.94 4.70
C ILE A 584 -37.16 -14.52 5.30
N ARG A 585 -37.82 -13.79 6.20
CA ARG A 585 -39.05 -14.25 6.87
C ARG A 585 -40.25 -14.30 5.93
N ASP A 586 -40.36 -13.36 5.00
CA ASP A 586 -41.35 -13.39 3.92
C ASP A 586 -41.18 -14.65 3.07
N THR A 587 -39.93 -14.96 2.72
CA THR A 587 -39.59 -16.17 1.98
C THR A 587 -39.93 -17.41 2.80
N GLU A 588 -39.53 -17.49 4.07
CA GLU A 588 -39.84 -18.61 4.98
C GLU A 588 -41.35 -18.87 5.08
N ARG A 589 -42.16 -17.80 5.20
CA ARG A 589 -43.63 -17.90 5.17
C ARG A 589 -44.13 -18.48 3.85
N ALA A 590 -43.57 -18.06 2.72
CA ALA A 590 -43.91 -18.61 1.41
C ALA A 590 -43.50 -20.10 1.28
N ILE A 591 -42.38 -20.52 1.88
CA ILE A 591 -41.95 -21.93 1.94
C ILE A 591 -42.97 -22.77 2.70
N ARG A 592 -43.38 -22.31 3.88
CA ARG A 592 -44.37 -23.01 4.70
C ARG A 592 -45.73 -23.08 4.00
N ALA A 593 -46.14 -21.99 3.33
CA ALA A 593 -47.41 -21.94 2.60
C ALA A 593 -47.49 -22.95 1.44
N ARG A 594 -46.36 -23.29 0.80
CA ARG A 594 -46.29 -24.33 -0.25
C ARG A 594 -45.95 -25.73 0.29
N GLY A 595 -45.99 -25.93 1.62
CA GLY A 595 -45.74 -27.23 2.26
C GLY A 595 -44.27 -27.63 2.37
N GLY A 596 -43.34 -26.69 2.16
CA GLY A 596 -41.91 -26.93 2.37
C GLY A 596 -41.48 -26.73 3.82
N SER A 597 -40.37 -27.36 4.21
CA SER A 597 -39.82 -27.26 5.58
C SER A 597 -38.51 -26.47 5.68
N ASP A 598 -37.77 -26.30 4.58
CA ASP A 598 -36.47 -25.61 4.58
C ASP A 598 -36.22 -24.88 3.24
N PHE A 599 -35.26 -23.96 3.23
CA PHE A 599 -34.84 -23.19 2.07
C PHE A 599 -34.16 -24.07 1.02
N THR A 600 -34.66 -24.01 -0.21
CA THR A 600 -34.03 -24.64 -1.37
C THR A 600 -33.04 -23.69 -2.04
N ALA A 601 -32.17 -24.22 -2.91
CA ALA A 601 -31.29 -23.39 -3.75
C ALA A 601 -32.08 -22.36 -4.59
N SER A 602 -33.30 -22.71 -5.02
CA SER A 602 -34.15 -21.79 -5.79
C SER A 602 -34.71 -20.67 -4.92
N ASP A 603 -34.97 -20.90 -3.64
CA ASP A 603 -35.40 -19.83 -2.73
C ASP A 603 -34.29 -18.83 -2.48
N LEU A 604 -33.06 -19.32 -2.28
CA LEU A 604 -31.87 -18.48 -2.14
C LEU A 604 -31.65 -17.61 -3.38
N ASP A 605 -31.76 -18.21 -4.58
CA ASP A 605 -31.60 -17.48 -5.86
C ASP A 605 -32.63 -16.36 -6.05
N ASN A 606 -33.82 -16.51 -5.46
CA ASN A 606 -34.94 -15.57 -5.62
C ASN A 606 -34.93 -14.42 -4.61
N MET A 607 -34.10 -14.47 -3.56
CA MET A 607 -33.95 -13.39 -2.58
C MET A 607 -33.03 -12.28 -3.13
N SER A 608 -33.64 -11.35 -3.84
CA SER A 608 -32.95 -10.26 -4.55
C SER A 608 -32.13 -9.35 -3.61
N TYR A 609 -32.65 -9.03 -2.43
CA TYR A 609 -31.98 -8.15 -1.49
C TYR A 609 -30.84 -8.86 -0.76
N LEU A 610 -30.99 -10.14 -0.42
CA LEU A 610 -29.89 -10.99 0.02
C LEU A 610 -28.73 -10.95 -0.99
N HIS A 611 -29.01 -11.19 -2.28
CA HIS A 611 -27.98 -11.11 -3.31
C HIS A 611 -27.34 -9.72 -3.42
N ALA A 612 -28.12 -8.64 -3.21
CA ALA A 612 -27.62 -7.28 -3.20
C ALA A 612 -26.65 -7.02 -2.04
N VAL A 613 -27.01 -7.47 -0.82
CA VAL A 613 -26.14 -7.40 0.37
C VAL A 613 -24.85 -8.18 0.12
N ILE A 614 -24.93 -9.45 -0.30
CA ILE A 614 -23.73 -10.28 -0.50
C ILE A 614 -22.82 -9.71 -1.60
N LYS A 615 -23.38 -9.23 -2.73
CA LYS A 615 -22.58 -8.58 -3.78
C LYS A 615 -21.91 -7.32 -3.25
N GLU A 616 -22.62 -6.51 -2.49
CA GLU A 616 -22.05 -5.28 -1.95
C GLU A 616 -20.97 -5.56 -0.92
N SER A 617 -21.14 -6.54 -0.02
CA SER A 617 -20.08 -6.97 0.90
C SER A 617 -18.86 -7.51 0.17
N MET A 618 -19.03 -8.34 -0.87
CA MET A 618 -17.90 -8.86 -1.67
C MET A 618 -17.21 -7.79 -2.52
N ARG A 619 -17.95 -6.78 -2.98
CA ARG A 619 -17.38 -5.60 -3.64
C ARG A 619 -16.60 -4.78 -2.62
N TYR A 620 -17.19 -4.58 -1.44
CA TYR A 620 -16.70 -3.65 -0.44
C TYR A 620 -15.53 -4.19 0.38
N HIS A 621 -15.53 -5.47 0.66
CA HIS A 621 -14.47 -6.19 1.35
C HIS A 621 -14.15 -7.45 0.55
N PRO A 622 -13.44 -7.32 -0.59
CA PRO A 622 -13.09 -8.50 -1.37
C PRO A 622 -12.13 -9.37 -0.56
N ALA A 623 -12.51 -10.63 -0.33
CA ALA A 623 -11.69 -11.58 0.42
C ALA A 623 -10.25 -11.61 -0.12
N LEU A 624 -10.07 -11.71 -1.44
CA LEU A 624 -8.79 -11.47 -2.10
C LEU A 624 -8.71 -10.01 -2.57
N TYR A 625 -7.81 -9.22 -2.00
CA TYR A 625 -7.68 -7.79 -2.32
C TYR A 625 -6.63 -7.50 -3.40
N GLN A 626 -5.65 -8.39 -3.59
CA GLN A 626 -4.59 -8.26 -4.60
C GLN A 626 -4.23 -9.60 -5.27
N ASN A 627 -3.73 -9.53 -6.50
CA ASN A 627 -3.16 -10.66 -7.23
C ASN A 627 -1.78 -10.30 -7.81
N TYR A 628 -0.83 -11.24 -7.76
CA TYR A 628 0.56 -10.98 -8.19
C TYR A 628 0.86 -11.67 -9.51
N ARG A 629 1.33 -10.91 -10.51
CA ARG A 629 1.63 -11.39 -11.88
C ARG A 629 2.95 -10.82 -12.39
N GLN A 630 3.61 -11.52 -13.29
CA GLN A 630 4.86 -11.09 -13.90
C GLN A 630 4.78 -11.29 -15.42
N ALA A 631 5.32 -10.38 -16.21
CA ALA A 631 5.35 -10.53 -17.66
C ALA A 631 6.34 -11.64 -18.09
N ALA A 632 5.88 -12.66 -18.82
CA ALA A 632 6.76 -13.73 -19.32
C ALA A 632 7.60 -13.30 -20.54
N ARG A 633 7.17 -12.24 -21.24
CA ARG A 633 7.77 -11.66 -22.43
C ARG A 633 7.52 -10.15 -22.45
N ASP A 634 8.21 -9.44 -23.34
CA ASP A 634 7.84 -8.06 -23.67
C ASP A 634 6.42 -8.07 -24.23
N ASP A 635 5.58 -7.15 -23.76
CA ASP A 635 4.15 -7.11 -24.09
C ASP A 635 3.66 -5.65 -24.04
N VAL A 636 2.48 -5.40 -24.59
CA VAL A 636 1.84 -4.09 -24.62
C VAL A 636 0.44 -4.24 -24.04
N ILE A 637 0.22 -3.63 -22.87
CA ILE A 637 -1.05 -3.75 -22.15
C ILE A 637 -1.99 -2.62 -22.58
N PRO A 638 -3.20 -2.92 -23.10
CA PRO A 638 -4.16 -1.89 -23.46
C PRO A 638 -4.77 -1.24 -22.21
N LEU A 639 -5.00 0.07 -22.24
CA LEU A 639 -5.60 0.83 -21.14
C LEU A 639 -7.05 1.23 -21.45
N SER A 640 -7.89 1.34 -20.43
CA SER A 640 -9.29 1.78 -20.57
C SER A 640 -9.39 3.27 -20.89
N LYS A 641 -8.45 4.05 -20.35
CA LYS A 641 -8.28 5.48 -20.61
C LYS A 641 -6.80 5.81 -20.83
N PRO A 642 -6.50 6.88 -21.59
CA PRO A 642 -5.13 7.34 -21.76
C PRO A 642 -4.53 7.77 -20.41
N ILE A 643 -3.25 7.49 -20.20
CA ILE A 643 -2.47 7.99 -19.06
C ILE A 643 -1.38 8.94 -19.54
N ILE A 644 -0.98 9.88 -18.69
CA ILE A 644 0.09 10.83 -19.01
C ILE A 644 1.41 10.32 -18.41
N GLY A 645 2.40 10.07 -19.26
CA GLY A 645 3.74 9.68 -18.87
C GLY A 645 4.50 10.82 -18.18
N ARG A 646 5.64 10.50 -17.54
CA ARG A 646 6.48 11.52 -16.88
C ARG A 646 7.04 12.58 -17.83
N ASN A 647 7.16 12.24 -19.11
CA ASN A 647 7.56 13.13 -20.19
C ASN A 647 6.39 13.96 -20.76
N GLY A 648 5.18 13.84 -20.20
CA GLY A 648 3.96 14.48 -20.71
C GLY A 648 3.30 13.74 -21.87
N GLU A 649 3.84 12.58 -22.30
CA GLU A 649 3.30 11.81 -23.41
C GLU A 649 2.00 11.10 -23.02
N VAL A 650 0.99 11.20 -23.88
CA VAL A 650 -0.29 10.51 -23.69
C VAL A 650 -0.16 9.07 -24.20
N MET A 651 -0.27 8.10 -23.29
CA MET A 651 -0.17 6.68 -23.59
C MET A 651 -1.54 6.02 -23.49
N ASN A 652 -2.00 5.41 -24.59
CA ASN A 652 -3.24 4.60 -24.64
C ASN A 652 -2.98 3.11 -24.33
N GLU A 653 -1.72 2.73 -24.37
CA GLU A 653 -1.23 1.38 -24.15
C GLU A 653 0.09 1.47 -23.37
N LEU A 654 0.35 0.46 -22.56
CA LEU A 654 1.46 0.41 -21.64
C LEU A 654 2.46 -0.65 -22.10
N PRO A 655 3.57 -0.26 -22.75
CA PRO A 655 4.64 -1.19 -23.07
C PRO A 655 5.33 -1.64 -21.78
N ILE A 656 5.55 -2.95 -21.66
CA ILE A 656 6.23 -3.55 -20.52
C ILE A 656 7.30 -4.53 -20.97
N ALA A 657 8.42 -4.55 -20.26
CA ALA A 657 9.49 -5.51 -20.49
C ALA A 657 9.19 -6.85 -19.80
N LYS A 658 9.73 -7.93 -20.35
CA LYS A 658 9.81 -9.24 -19.72
C LYS A 658 10.35 -9.11 -18.29
N GLY A 659 9.70 -9.80 -17.37
CA GLY A 659 10.09 -9.81 -15.95
C GLY A 659 9.46 -8.68 -15.13
N THR A 660 8.75 -7.72 -15.75
CA THR A 660 8.03 -6.67 -15.01
C THR A 660 7.03 -7.30 -14.05
N LYS A 661 7.17 -6.98 -12.75
CA LYS A 661 6.25 -7.43 -11.69
C LYS A 661 5.05 -6.50 -11.59
N ILE A 662 3.87 -7.10 -11.53
CA ILE A 662 2.57 -6.43 -11.56
C ILE A 662 1.72 -6.91 -10.38
N ILE A 663 1.16 -5.97 -9.63
CA ILE A 663 0.17 -6.16 -8.58
C ILE A 663 -1.19 -5.75 -9.18
N LEU A 664 -2.08 -6.72 -9.34
CA LEU A 664 -3.46 -6.48 -9.75
C LEU A 664 -4.27 -6.14 -8.50
N SER A 665 -4.72 -4.89 -8.38
CA SER A 665 -5.49 -4.45 -7.23
C SER A 665 -6.98 -4.74 -7.45
N ILE A 666 -7.50 -5.76 -6.76
CA ILE A 666 -8.93 -6.09 -6.75
C ILE A 666 -9.69 -5.06 -5.93
N ALA A 667 -9.11 -4.62 -4.80
CA ALA A 667 -9.71 -3.62 -3.94
C ALA A 667 -9.96 -2.31 -4.69
N ALA A 668 -8.94 -1.75 -5.35
CA ALA A 668 -9.08 -0.51 -6.11
C ALA A 668 -10.02 -0.66 -7.32
N TYR A 669 -9.99 -1.80 -8.02
CA TYR A 669 -10.95 -2.06 -9.10
C TYR A 669 -12.40 -2.09 -8.60
N ASN A 670 -12.68 -2.81 -7.51
CA ASN A 670 -14.03 -2.89 -6.92
C ASN A 670 -14.51 -1.53 -6.33
N ARG A 671 -13.60 -0.55 -6.23
CA ARG A 671 -13.83 0.83 -5.80
C ARG A 671 -13.71 1.87 -6.89
N ASN A 672 -13.47 1.46 -8.13
CA ASN A 672 -13.30 2.39 -9.23
C ASN A 672 -14.62 3.14 -9.50
N LYS A 673 -14.56 4.47 -9.40
CA LYS A 673 -15.73 5.37 -9.53
C LYS A 673 -16.33 5.38 -10.93
N GLU A 674 -15.54 5.11 -11.97
CA GLU A 674 -16.05 5.05 -13.35
C GLU A 674 -16.94 3.82 -13.58
N ILE A 675 -16.66 2.73 -12.84
CA ILE A 675 -17.40 1.47 -12.93
C ILE A 675 -18.59 1.46 -11.99
N PHE A 676 -18.36 1.83 -10.73
CA PHE A 676 -19.33 1.67 -9.66
C PHE A 676 -20.06 2.96 -9.28
N GLY A 677 -19.68 4.12 -9.81
CA GLY A 677 -20.25 5.43 -9.50
C GLY A 677 -19.44 6.22 -8.47
N GLU A 678 -19.74 7.51 -8.30
CA GLU A 678 -19.04 8.38 -7.33
C GLU A 678 -19.12 7.88 -5.88
N ASP A 679 -20.22 7.19 -5.55
CA ASP A 679 -20.47 6.53 -4.27
C ASP A 679 -19.77 5.15 -4.17
N ALA A 680 -18.77 4.85 -5.01
CA ALA A 680 -18.07 3.57 -4.99
C ALA A 680 -17.42 3.27 -3.62
N HIS A 681 -17.03 4.28 -2.84
CA HIS A 681 -16.46 4.10 -1.51
C HIS A 681 -17.51 4.05 -0.39
N GLU A 682 -18.80 4.06 -0.71
CA GLU A 682 -19.91 3.89 0.24
C GLU A 682 -20.44 2.44 0.19
N TYR A 683 -20.86 1.92 1.34
CA TYR A 683 -21.51 0.62 1.43
C TYR A 683 -23.02 0.78 1.17
N LYS A 684 -23.48 0.29 0.00
CA LYS A 684 -24.86 0.51 -0.46
C LYS A 684 -25.41 -0.69 -1.24
N PRO A 685 -26.08 -1.65 -0.56
CA PRO A 685 -26.67 -2.82 -1.21
C PRO A 685 -27.63 -2.46 -2.35
N GLU A 686 -28.40 -1.39 -2.23
CA GLU A 686 -29.40 -0.94 -3.21
C GLU A 686 -28.82 -0.73 -4.61
N ARG A 687 -27.50 -0.50 -4.73
CA ARG A 687 -26.77 -0.41 -6.02
C ARG A 687 -27.07 -1.59 -6.94
N TRP A 688 -27.34 -2.76 -6.37
CA TRP A 688 -27.54 -4.00 -7.10
C TRP A 688 -29.00 -4.32 -7.41
N LEU A 689 -29.95 -3.51 -6.93
CA LEU A 689 -31.38 -3.66 -7.21
C LEU A 689 -31.77 -2.92 -8.49
N ASP A 690 -31.15 -1.77 -8.73
CA ASP A 690 -31.35 -0.99 -9.95
C ASP A 690 -30.50 -1.61 -11.07
N ASN A 691 -31.13 -2.20 -12.09
CA ASN A 691 -30.48 -2.75 -13.29
C ASN A 691 -29.87 -1.63 -14.18
N LYS A 692 -28.98 -0.81 -13.63
CA LYS A 692 -28.17 0.11 -14.45
C LYS A 692 -27.19 -0.69 -15.28
N GLU A 693 -27.04 -0.32 -16.55
CA GLU A 693 -26.11 -0.96 -17.48
C GLU A 693 -24.69 -1.00 -16.88
N LYS A 694 -24.06 -2.18 -16.91
CA LYS A 694 -22.68 -2.36 -16.44
C LYS A 694 -21.73 -1.63 -17.39
N LYS A 695 -20.98 -0.66 -16.86
CA LYS A 695 -19.96 0.05 -17.62
C LYS A 695 -18.65 -0.77 -17.67
N GLY A 696 -18.02 -0.82 -18.84
CA GLY A 696 -16.69 -1.38 -19.02
C GLY A 696 -16.62 -2.88 -19.38
N PRO A 697 -15.41 -3.44 -19.47
CA PRO A 697 -15.19 -4.82 -19.88
C PRO A 697 -15.73 -5.84 -18.87
N THR A 698 -16.17 -7.00 -19.38
CA THR A 698 -16.48 -8.16 -18.52
C THR A 698 -15.19 -8.76 -17.98
N LEU A 699 -15.08 -8.80 -16.66
CA LEU A 699 -13.90 -9.16 -15.88
C LEU A 699 -14.22 -10.31 -14.93
N GLY A 700 -15.19 -10.09 -14.04
CA GLY A 700 -15.53 -11.01 -12.96
C GLY A 700 -16.75 -11.87 -13.25
N VAL A 701 -16.80 -13.08 -12.70
CA VAL A 701 -17.91 -14.02 -12.91
C VAL A 701 -19.18 -13.72 -12.10
N TYR A 702 -19.08 -12.93 -11.03
CA TYR A 702 -20.20 -12.59 -10.17
C TYR A 702 -20.33 -11.07 -10.08
N GLY A 703 -21.38 -10.50 -10.68
CA GLY A 703 -21.61 -9.04 -10.66
C GLY A 703 -20.50 -8.21 -11.32
N ASN A 704 -19.66 -8.80 -12.16
CA ASN A 704 -18.42 -8.19 -12.68
C ASN A 704 -17.36 -7.85 -11.61
N LEU A 705 -17.46 -8.45 -10.41
CA LEU A 705 -16.51 -8.29 -9.32
C LEU A 705 -15.28 -9.18 -9.51
N LEU A 706 -14.10 -8.64 -9.25
CA LEU A 706 -12.85 -9.42 -9.31
C LEU A 706 -12.55 -10.22 -8.05
N THR A 707 -13.48 -10.27 -7.09
CA THR A 707 -13.38 -11.05 -5.85
C THR A 707 -13.13 -12.53 -6.12
N PHE A 708 -13.67 -13.07 -7.23
CA PHE A 708 -13.43 -14.45 -7.69
C PHE A 708 -12.40 -14.54 -8.82
N ALA A 709 -11.57 -13.50 -8.99
CA ALA A 709 -10.69 -13.29 -10.14
C ALA A 709 -11.46 -13.35 -11.49
N GLY A 710 -10.75 -13.65 -12.58
CA GLY A 710 -11.31 -13.75 -13.92
C GLY A 710 -10.43 -14.55 -14.87
N GLY A 711 -10.96 -14.84 -16.06
CA GLY A 711 -10.28 -15.50 -17.16
C GLY A 711 -9.79 -16.92 -16.86
N VAL A 712 -8.58 -17.24 -17.32
CA VAL A 712 -8.04 -18.62 -17.25
C VAL A 712 -7.77 -19.10 -15.83
N ARG A 713 -7.79 -18.20 -14.84
CA ARG A 713 -7.60 -18.49 -13.40
C ARG A 713 -8.79 -18.05 -12.54
N THR A 714 -9.99 -17.91 -13.11
CA THR A 714 -11.22 -17.69 -12.32
C THR A 714 -11.38 -18.75 -11.24
N CYS A 715 -11.84 -18.37 -10.04
CA CYS A 715 -12.16 -19.30 -8.97
C CYS A 715 -13.11 -20.42 -9.47
N ILE A 716 -12.74 -21.69 -9.30
CA ILE A 716 -13.59 -22.82 -9.69
C ILE A 716 -14.75 -23.04 -8.72
N GLY A 717 -14.56 -22.69 -7.45
CA GLY A 717 -15.53 -22.85 -6.37
C GLY A 717 -16.44 -21.63 -6.15
N TRP A 718 -16.51 -20.68 -7.07
CA TRP A 718 -17.22 -19.41 -6.82
C TRP A 718 -18.72 -19.60 -6.52
N ARG A 719 -19.39 -20.55 -7.18
CA ARG A 719 -20.80 -20.87 -6.91
C ARG A 719 -20.98 -21.60 -5.59
N PHE A 720 -20.05 -22.49 -5.25
CA PHE A 720 -20.01 -23.17 -3.95
C PHE A 720 -19.94 -22.14 -2.82
N ALA A 721 -18.94 -21.26 -2.87
CA ALA A 721 -18.75 -20.21 -1.88
C ALA A 721 -19.96 -19.26 -1.80
N LEU A 722 -20.56 -18.92 -2.95
CA LEU A 722 -21.77 -18.11 -2.96
C LEU A 722 -22.93 -18.77 -2.21
N TYR A 723 -23.27 -20.03 -2.51
CA TYR A 723 -24.38 -20.72 -1.81
C TYR A 723 -24.10 -20.96 -0.34
N GLU A 724 -22.85 -21.24 0.03
CA GLU A 724 -22.42 -21.36 1.43
C GLU A 724 -22.65 -20.04 2.17
N VAL A 725 -22.13 -18.92 1.62
CA VAL A 725 -22.30 -17.58 2.21
C VAL A 725 -23.78 -17.20 2.32
N LEU A 726 -24.59 -17.49 1.28
CA LEU A 726 -26.04 -17.23 1.30
C LEU A 726 -26.73 -18.04 2.40
N ALA A 727 -26.49 -19.35 2.47
CA ALA A 727 -27.14 -20.24 3.43
C ALA A 727 -26.81 -19.89 4.89
N LEU A 728 -25.53 -19.62 5.19
CA LEU A 728 -25.10 -19.22 6.54
C LEU A 728 -25.64 -17.82 6.90
N THR A 729 -25.61 -16.86 5.98
CA THR A 729 -26.15 -15.51 6.24
C THR A 729 -27.65 -15.57 6.53
N VAL A 730 -28.41 -16.33 5.74
CA VAL A 730 -29.86 -16.51 5.94
C VAL A 730 -30.15 -17.08 7.33
N GLU A 731 -29.46 -18.13 7.73
CA GLU A 731 -29.70 -18.76 9.03
C GLU A 731 -29.33 -17.86 10.20
N ILE A 732 -28.17 -17.19 10.12
CA ILE A 732 -27.70 -16.30 11.19
C ILE A 732 -28.66 -15.11 11.36
N ILE A 733 -29.03 -14.44 10.26
CA ILE A 733 -29.88 -13.23 10.33
C ILE A 733 -31.33 -13.57 10.68
N ASN A 734 -31.82 -14.76 10.35
CA ASN A 734 -33.17 -15.16 10.77
C ASN A 734 -33.28 -15.35 12.28
N ASN A 735 -32.22 -15.87 12.92
CA ASN A 735 -32.23 -16.25 14.33
C ASN A 735 -31.62 -15.19 15.28
N PHE A 736 -30.71 -14.34 14.80
CA PHE A 736 -29.97 -13.40 15.64
C PHE A 736 -30.02 -11.94 15.16
N GLU A 737 -29.92 -11.02 16.11
CA GLU A 737 -29.59 -9.62 15.89
C GLU A 737 -28.09 -9.42 16.16
N LEU A 738 -27.42 -8.69 15.27
CA LEU A 738 -25.99 -8.41 15.35
C LEU A 738 -25.75 -6.96 15.77
N GLY A 739 -24.86 -6.76 16.73
CA GLY A 739 -24.44 -5.45 17.22
C GLY A 739 -22.92 -5.29 17.27
N LEU A 740 -22.47 -4.05 17.29
CA LEU A 740 -21.04 -3.72 17.40
C LEU A 740 -20.55 -3.81 18.85
N THR A 741 -19.26 -4.07 19.01
CA THR A 741 -18.54 -3.96 20.27
C THR A 741 -17.55 -2.79 20.21
N PRO A 742 -17.10 -2.23 21.35
CA PRO A 742 -16.06 -1.19 21.36
C PRO A 742 -14.75 -1.63 20.68
N ASP A 743 -14.44 -2.93 20.69
CA ASP A 743 -13.23 -3.47 20.06
C ASP A 743 -13.22 -3.29 18.53
N ILE A 744 -14.37 -3.04 17.89
CA ILE A 744 -14.46 -2.77 16.45
C ILE A 744 -13.70 -1.49 16.06
N GLU A 745 -13.47 -0.54 16.98
CA GLU A 745 -12.61 0.63 16.73
C GLU A 745 -11.16 0.25 16.45
N ARG A 746 -10.71 -0.89 16.99
CA ARG A 746 -9.37 -1.46 16.78
C ARG A 746 -9.34 -2.46 15.62
N LEU A 747 -10.43 -2.62 14.88
CA LEU A 747 -10.51 -3.57 13.79
C LEU A 747 -9.54 -3.19 12.67
N ARG A 748 -8.74 -4.17 12.25
CA ARG A 748 -7.75 -4.05 11.20
C ARG A 748 -8.06 -5.03 10.08
N ARG A 749 -7.97 -4.55 8.83
CA ARG A 749 -7.98 -5.38 7.62
C ARG A 749 -6.58 -5.94 7.39
N GLU A 750 -6.27 -7.08 8.00
CA GLU A 750 -4.93 -7.66 7.92
C GLU A 750 -4.61 -8.16 6.51
N ALA A 751 -3.48 -7.72 5.98
CA ALA A 751 -3.08 -7.93 4.59
C ALA A 751 -2.28 -9.25 4.44
N CYS A 752 -2.97 -10.39 4.36
CA CYS A 752 -2.34 -11.72 4.39
C CYS A 752 -2.81 -12.62 3.24
N LEU A 753 -2.67 -12.14 1.99
CA LEU A 753 -3.31 -12.65 0.76
C LEU A 753 -4.83 -12.45 0.75
N VAL A 754 -5.49 -12.82 1.84
CA VAL A 754 -6.87 -12.47 2.14
C VAL A 754 -6.95 -11.21 3.01
N MET A 755 -8.09 -10.52 2.98
CA MET A 755 -8.42 -9.38 3.84
C MET A 755 -9.01 -9.91 5.15
N LEU A 756 -8.17 -10.37 6.07
CA LEU A 756 -8.67 -10.98 7.32
C LEU A 756 -9.03 -9.91 8.37
N PRO A 757 -10.15 -10.07 9.10
CA PRO A 757 -10.45 -9.23 10.25
C PRO A 757 -9.56 -9.62 11.42
N THR A 758 -8.79 -8.68 11.94
CA THR A 758 -8.00 -8.85 13.17
C THR A 758 -8.15 -7.62 14.06
N LEU A 759 -7.72 -7.70 15.31
CA LEU A 759 -7.63 -6.52 16.18
C LEU A 759 -6.21 -5.99 16.24
N GLU A 760 -6.07 -4.66 16.29
CA GLU A 760 -4.77 -4.01 16.43
C GLU A 760 -4.04 -4.49 17.69
N GLY A 761 -2.80 -4.96 17.49
CA GLY A 761 -1.94 -5.54 18.54
C GLY A 761 -2.17 -7.04 18.79
N GLU A 762 -3.14 -7.65 18.13
CA GLU A 762 -3.54 -9.05 18.34
C GLU A 762 -3.50 -9.90 17.05
N GLN A 763 -2.83 -9.43 16.00
CA GLN A 763 -2.76 -10.10 14.70
C GLN A 763 -2.25 -11.56 14.77
N VAL A 764 -1.35 -11.81 15.72
CA VAL A 764 -0.75 -13.14 15.98
C VAL A 764 -1.76 -14.13 16.59
N LYS A 765 -2.88 -13.64 17.14
CA LYS A 765 -3.96 -14.49 17.65
C LYS A 765 -4.86 -15.05 16.54
N GLY A 766 -4.67 -14.62 15.29
CA GLY A 766 -5.50 -15.03 14.16
C GLY A 766 -6.69 -14.09 13.94
N GLU A 767 -7.66 -14.59 13.19
CA GLU A 767 -8.88 -13.88 12.86
C GLU A 767 -9.72 -13.54 14.11
N ASN A 768 -10.12 -12.28 14.23
CA ASN A 768 -10.83 -11.78 15.39
C ASN A 768 -11.84 -10.70 14.99
N LEU A 769 -13.12 -11.02 15.14
CA LEU A 769 -14.25 -10.14 14.90
C LEU A 769 -15.27 -10.28 16.04
N PRO A 770 -15.11 -9.52 17.14
CA PRO A 770 -16.03 -9.58 18.27
C PRO A 770 -17.31 -8.80 17.95
N LEU A 771 -18.44 -9.49 17.84
CA LEU A 771 -19.77 -8.90 17.68
C LEU A 771 -20.67 -9.26 18.86
N THR A 772 -21.56 -8.34 19.22
CA THR A 772 -22.65 -8.62 20.14
C THR A 772 -23.74 -9.38 19.40
N ILE A 773 -24.16 -10.52 19.96
CA ILE A 773 -25.19 -11.39 19.40
C ILE A 773 -26.34 -11.47 20.40
N THR A 774 -27.57 -11.24 19.93
CA THR A 774 -28.81 -11.44 20.70
C THR A 774 -29.81 -12.21 19.87
N LEU A 775 -30.81 -12.83 20.51
CA LEU A 775 -31.89 -13.50 19.78
C LEU A 775 -32.75 -12.48 19.02
N ALA A 776 -32.97 -12.72 17.73
CA ALA A 776 -33.89 -11.90 16.95
C ALA A 776 -35.33 -12.20 17.37
N ALA A 777 -36.10 -11.16 17.70
CA ALA A 777 -37.51 -11.30 18.04
C ALA A 777 -38.27 -11.98 16.90
N ARG A 778 -38.97 -13.09 17.17
CA ARG A 778 -39.91 -13.71 16.21
C ARG A 778 -41.27 -13.04 16.35
N GLU A 779 -41.86 -12.65 15.21
CA GLU A 779 -43.24 -12.14 15.12
C GLU A 779 -44.24 -13.28 15.12
#